data_AF-A0A0Q9NI98-F1
#
_entry.id   AF-A0A0Q9NI98-F1
#
_cell.length_a   1.000
_cell.length_b   1.000
_cell.length_c   1.000
_cell.angle_alpha   90.00
_cell.angle_beta   90.00
_cell.angle_gamma   90.00
#
_symmetry.space_group_name_H-M   'P 1'
#
loop_
_entity.id
_entity.type
_entity.pdbx_description
1 polymer ?
#
loop_
_entity_poly.entity_id
_entity_poly.type
_entity_poly.pdbx_seq_one_letter_code
_entity_poly.pdbx_strand_id
1 'polypeptide(L)'
;MPSFGIQGLDVSGHQTSVDWQQQWNMGARFAYVKASEGNYFTNDLFGSQYQGARSVGMLRGAYHFAIPNWSSGADQARYFVNNGGGWSGDGYTMPPVLDFEFNPYEGRTINGFYFGNTCYGMSQAQLTSWVQDFGNTMRSLTGRLPMIYTNTNWWNQCLGNPTGFGDYPLWVAAYPYSATNDAGAIPTGSWDTYSIWQYSSTGPFAGDSNVWNGDYAGLKAFASVAVPLAASQAIGDVRSRTPELGAQTSNIVCGLREGGCYQNFQNGAVIWSPTNGAHPSLAGPIRTLWQADGFENGTMGYPTSAVICGLKDGGCYQNFQNGAILWSSGSGAQISVSGPIRTAWAATGFENGVMGYPTGGQTCGLAAQGCYQNFQSGAVLWSPATGAKRSLNGPIRAAWQKTGFESGPLGYPTSETLCGLRDGGCFQSFQTGSIASSITNGAHIVWGQMESAWRAGGREAGPLGYPAADEVCGLKNGGCRQLFEKGATVWSPSTGAQLSPAGPIRTLWLQQGGESGLMGYPTGPQTCGLVNGGCFQEFEGGAIIWSATSGAQLSKAGPIRNDWARTGFENGAMGYPTANEVCGLPDGGCSQDFQNGSLTWTSGRGVLRVMSPIFASWKAQGRESGVLGYPSATQVCGLVGGGCYQNFQNGAVLWSAATGAQPSPAGPIRTLWAATGYENGSLGYPTSSQVCGLKDGGCYQNYQNGAILWSPATGAQISPNGPIRSKWGSMGYELSELGYPTGGVVCGIRDGGCYQNFQGGAMLWSQATGAQPSTGPIRTKYASLGYENSFLGYPIAATSCTLANGGCFQNYQGGSITWSPTTGASASTVRR
;
A
#
# COMPACT_ATOMS: atom_id res chain seq x y z
N MET A 1 -25.34 -11.70 -77.22
CA MET A 1 -24.37 -11.80 -76.12
C MET A 1 -25.10 -11.56 -74.80
N PRO A 2 -24.84 -12.34 -73.74
CA PRO A 2 -25.29 -12.03 -72.40
C PRO A 2 -24.75 -10.66 -71.94
N SER A 3 -25.54 -9.91 -71.18
CA SER A 3 -25.17 -8.58 -70.68
C SER A 3 -24.47 -8.59 -69.32
N PHE A 4 -24.14 -9.78 -68.81
CA PHE A 4 -23.45 -9.97 -67.54
C PHE A 4 -22.12 -10.68 -67.76
N GLY A 5 -21.33 -10.74 -66.69
CA GLY A 5 -20.11 -11.55 -66.66
C GLY A 5 -18.99 -11.00 -67.53
N ILE A 6 -17.91 -11.77 -67.60
CA ILE A 6 -16.77 -11.46 -68.46
C ILE A 6 -16.90 -12.30 -69.73
N GLN A 7 -16.81 -11.65 -70.89
CA GLN A 7 -16.91 -12.35 -72.17
C GLN A 7 -15.60 -13.08 -72.49
N GLY A 8 -15.72 -14.22 -73.14
CA GLY A 8 -14.61 -15.02 -73.62
C GLY A 8 -15.00 -15.90 -74.79
N LEU A 9 -14.05 -16.71 -75.23
CA LEU A 9 -14.25 -17.62 -76.34
C LEU A 9 -13.50 -18.93 -76.11
N ASP A 10 -13.83 -19.94 -76.89
CA ASP A 10 -12.98 -21.11 -77.04
C ASP A 10 -12.76 -21.45 -78.51
N VAL A 11 -11.59 -21.98 -78.81
CA VAL A 11 -11.13 -22.28 -80.18
C VAL A 11 -10.46 -23.64 -80.24
N SER A 12 -10.45 -24.22 -81.43
CA SER A 12 -9.82 -25.50 -81.72
C SER A 12 -9.09 -25.44 -83.07
N GLY A 13 -8.66 -26.60 -83.57
CA GLY A 13 -8.10 -26.73 -84.92
C GLY A 13 -9.05 -26.27 -86.04
N HIS A 14 -10.35 -26.06 -85.76
CA HIS A 14 -11.31 -25.52 -86.72
C HIS A 14 -11.06 -24.03 -87.06
N GLN A 15 -10.48 -23.26 -86.14
CA GLN A 15 -10.11 -21.87 -86.38
C GLN A 15 -8.65 -21.78 -86.84
N THR A 16 -8.43 -21.94 -88.16
CA THR A 16 -7.09 -21.96 -88.77
C THR A 16 -6.30 -20.66 -88.58
N SER A 17 -6.99 -19.54 -88.30
CA SER A 17 -6.40 -18.27 -87.87
C SER A 17 -7.37 -17.53 -86.95
N VAL A 18 -6.85 -16.86 -85.91
CA VAL A 18 -7.64 -16.06 -84.96
C VAL A 18 -6.99 -14.68 -84.82
N ASP A 19 -7.72 -13.62 -85.18
CA ASP A 19 -7.32 -12.25 -84.87
C ASP A 19 -7.63 -11.94 -83.40
N TRP A 20 -6.65 -12.25 -82.53
CA TRP A 20 -6.77 -12.08 -81.09
C TRP A 20 -6.98 -10.62 -80.67
N GLN A 21 -6.41 -9.67 -81.41
CA GLN A 21 -6.58 -8.24 -81.09
C GLN A 21 -8.01 -7.81 -81.39
N GLN A 22 -8.60 -8.28 -82.50
CA GLN A 22 -10.00 -8.08 -82.79
C GLN A 22 -10.90 -8.70 -81.72
N GLN A 23 -10.63 -9.95 -81.28
CA GLN A 23 -11.42 -10.59 -80.21
C GLN A 23 -11.37 -9.77 -78.91
N TRP A 24 -10.19 -9.25 -78.54
CA TRP A 24 -10.03 -8.37 -77.39
C TRP A 24 -10.83 -7.08 -77.52
N ASN A 25 -10.79 -6.45 -78.70
CA ASN A 25 -11.53 -5.21 -78.99
C ASN A 25 -13.06 -5.43 -78.96
N MET A 26 -13.52 -6.64 -79.30
CA MET A 26 -14.92 -7.05 -79.17
C MET A 26 -15.35 -7.36 -77.73
N GLY A 27 -14.42 -7.32 -76.78
CA GLY A 27 -14.70 -7.44 -75.34
C GLY A 27 -14.29 -8.75 -74.69
N ALA A 28 -13.72 -9.71 -75.44
CA ALA A 28 -13.23 -10.95 -74.85
C ALA A 28 -12.04 -10.70 -73.92
N ARG A 29 -12.01 -11.38 -72.77
CA ARG A 29 -10.92 -11.28 -71.77
C ARG A 29 -10.36 -12.62 -71.33
N PHE A 30 -10.96 -13.72 -71.76
CA PHE A 30 -10.38 -15.05 -71.61
C PHE A 30 -10.59 -15.91 -72.84
N ALA A 31 -9.72 -16.90 -73.04
CA ALA A 31 -9.85 -17.91 -74.08
C ALA A 31 -9.55 -19.33 -73.56
N TYR A 32 -10.27 -20.34 -74.03
CA TYR A 32 -9.87 -21.75 -73.92
C TYR A 32 -9.46 -22.31 -75.27
N VAL A 33 -8.41 -23.13 -75.32
CA VAL A 33 -7.88 -23.68 -76.58
C VAL A 33 -7.82 -25.20 -76.48
N LYS A 34 -8.36 -25.91 -77.49
CA LYS A 34 -8.24 -27.38 -77.55
C LYS A 34 -6.77 -27.75 -77.61
N ALA A 35 -6.28 -28.51 -76.63
CA ALA A 35 -4.90 -29.00 -76.65
C ALA A 35 -4.83 -30.42 -77.22
N SER A 36 -5.75 -31.29 -76.82
CA SER A 36 -5.70 -32.71 -77.15
C SER A 36 -7.08 -33.36 -77.19
N GLU A 37 -7.13 -34.54 -77.78
CA GLU A 37 -8.30 -35.41 -77.84
C GLU A 37 -7.85 -36.88 -77.74
N GLY A 38 -8.53 -37.66 -76.89
CA GLY A 38 -8.08 -39.01 -76.56
C GLY A 38 -6.61 -38.99 -76.10
N ASN A 39 -5.91 -40.12 -76.19
CA ASN A 39 -4.46 -40.15 -75.96
C ASN A 39 -3.65 -40.22 -77.27
N TYR A 40 -4.20 -39.71 -78.38
CA TYR A 40 -3.62 -39.86 -79.72
C TYR A 40 -3.57 -38.55 -80.54
N PHE A 41 -4.41 -37.55 -80.27
CA PHE A 41 -4.47 -36.32 -81.05
C PHE A 41 -3.98 -35.12 -80.25
N THR A 42 -3.16 -34.28 -80.89
CA THR A 42 -2.80 -32.93 -80.42
C THR A 42 -3.21 -31.90 -81.46
N ASN A 43 -3.68 -30.74 -81.01
CA ASN A 43 -3.97 -29.63 -81.90
C ASN A 43 -2.66 -28.93 -82.32
N ASP A 44 -2.27 -29.06 -83.59
CA ASP A 44 -1.06 -28.42 -84.13
C ASP A 44 -1.08 -26.88 -84.03
N LEU A 45 -2.26 -26.27 -83.92
CA LEU A 45 -2.44 -24.83 -83.73
C LEU A 45 -2.48 -24.42 -82.25
N PHE A 46 -2.41 -25.36 -81.30
CA PHE A 46 -2.54 -25.06 -79.87
C PHE A 46 -1.54 -23.99 -79.41
N GLY A 47 -0.26 -24.15 -79.77
CA GLY A 47 0.78 -23.23 -79.34
C GLY A 47 0.55 -21.79 -79.80
N SER A 48 0.18 -21.59 -81.06
CA SER A 48 -0.08 -20.25 -81.63
C SER A 48 -1.37 -19.64 -81.13
N GLN A 49 -2.44 -20.44 -80.99
CA GLN A 49 -3.72 -19.99 -80.44
C GLN A 49 -3.59 -19.62 -78.94
N TYR A 50 -2.97 -20.49 -78.15
CA TYR A 50 -2.80 -20.30 -76.70
C TYR A 50 -1.92 -19.09 -76.38
N GLN A 51 -0.81 -18.90 -77.09
CA GLN A 51 0.06 -17.73 -76.90
C GLN A 51 -0.52 -16.45 -77.53
N GLY A 52 -1.23 -16.55 -78.64
CA GLY A 52 -1.88 -15.40 -79.28
C GLY A 52 -2.95 -14.76 -78.39
N ALA A 53 -3.76 -15.57 -77.69
CA ALA A 53 -4.67 -15.08 -76.66
C ALA A 53 -3.90 -14.36 -75.53
N ARG A 54 -2.76 -14.93 -75.10
CA ARG A 54 -1.94 -14.34 -74.03
C ARG A 54 -1.36 -12.98 -74.41
N SER A 55 -0.89 -12.84 -75.65
CA SER A 55 -0.15 -11.65 -76.11
C SER A 55 -1.03 -10.40 -76.13
N VAL A 56 -2.34 -10.56 -76.32
CA VAL A 56 -3.30 -9.44 -76.24
C VAL A 56 -3.84 -9.20 -74.82
N GLY A 57 -3.37 -9.97 -73.84
CA GLY A 57 -3.68 -9.80 -72.42
C GLY A 57 -4.78 -10.68 -71.85
N MET A 58 -5.33 -11.63 -72.63
CA MET A 58 -6.38 -12.53 -72.13
C MET A 58 -5.83 -13.54 -71.11
N LEU A 59 -6.68 -13.92 -70.16
CA LEU A 59 -6.51 -15.17 -69.42
C LEU A 59 -6.72 -16.33 -70.38
N ARG A 60 -6.00 -17.42 -70.19
CA ARG A 60 -6.04 -18.55 -71.13
C ARG A 60 -6.06 -19.87 -70.39
N GLY A 61 -6.83 -20.80 -70.92
CA GLY A 61 -6.89 -22.17 -70.47
C GLY A 61 -6.81 -23.12 -71.65
N ALA A 62 -6.60 -24.39 -71.35
CA ALA A 62 -6.61 -25.44 -72.35
C ALA A 62 -7.74 -26.42 -72.00
N TYR A 63 -8.29 -27.07 -73.03
CA TYR A 63 -9.25 -28.16 -72.85
C TYR A 63 -8.85 -29.43 -73.58
N HIS A 64 -9.37 -30.54 -73.07
CA HIS A 64 -9.16 -31.89 -73.59
C HIS A 64 -10.49 -32.53 -73.94
N PHE A 65 -10.65 -32.92 -75.21
CA PHE A 65 -11.86 -33.62 -75.66
C PHE A 65 -11.77 -35.11 -75.30
N ALA A 66 -12.67 -35.57 -74.45
CA ALA A 66 -12.63 -36.92 -73.93
C ALA A 66 -13.10 -37.95 -74.96
N ILE A 67 -12.39 -39.09 -75.03
CA ILE A 67 -12.85 -40.29 -75.75
C ILE A 67 -12.85 -41.47 -74.76
N PRO A 68 -13.89 -41.61 -73.92
CA PRO A 68 -13.82 -42.45 -72.71
C PRO A 68 -13.70 -43.95 -72.98
N ASN A 69 -14.23 -44.41 -74.12
CA ASN A 69 -14.14 -45.81 -74.52
C ASN A 69 -12.81 -46.19 -75.19
N TRP A 70 -11.92 -45.21 -75.45
CA TRP A 70 -10.62 -45.43 -76.06
C TRP A 70 -9.53 -45.77 -75.04
N SER A 71 -9.46 -45.06 -73.92
CA SER A 71 -8.46 -45.27 -72.87
C SER A 71 -8.95 -44.79 -71.50
N SER A 72 -8.22 -45.08 -70.43
CA SER A 72 -8.59 -44.65 -69.06
C SER A 72 -8.57 -43.13 -68.89
N GLY A 73 -9.29 -42.65 -67.86
CA GLY A 73 -9.31 -41.24 -67.49
C GLY A 73 -7.92 -40.76 -67.07
N ALA A 74 -7.20 -41.57 -66.30
CA ALA A 74 -5.82 -41.28 -65.91
C ALA A 74 -4.87 -41.13 -67.11
N ASP A 75 -5.00 -41.97 -68.14
CA ASP A 75 -4.13 -41.88 -69.33
C ASP A 75 -4.41 -40.63 -70.15
N GLN A 76 -5.68 -40.27 -70.32
CA GLN A 76 -6.05 -39.02 -71.01
C GLN A 76 -5.65 -37.79 -70.20
N ALA A 77 -5.76 -37.83 -68.87
CA ALA A 77 -5.28 -36.75 -67.99
C ALA A 77 -3.76 -36.55 -68.12
N ARG A 78 -2.97 -37.62 -68.10
CA ARG A 78 -1.50 -37.55 -68.31
C ARG A 78 -1.17 -37.01 -69.70
N TYR A 79 -1.87 -37.50 -70.72
CA TYR A 79 -1.68 -37.04 -72.10
C TYR A 79 -1.99 -35.54 -72.24
N PHE A 80 -3.08 -35.09 -71.63
CA PHE A 80 -3.46 -33.69 -71.63
C PHE A 80 -2.43 -32.81 -70.92
N VAL A 81 -1.99 -33.20 -69.72
CA VAL A 81 -0.99 -32.45 -68.94
C VAL A 81 0.31 -32.28 -69.72
N ASN A 82 0.74 -33.32 -70.43
CA ASN A 82 1.98 -33.29 -71.21
C ASN A 82 1.90 -32.44 -72.49
N ASN A 83 0.69 -32.18 -73.00
CA ASN A 83 0.50 -31.54 -74.30
C ASN A 83 -0.27 -30.22 -74.23
N GLY A 84 -0.55 -29.68 -73.04
CA GLY A 84 -1.34 -28.47 -72.88
C GLY A 84 -1.05 -27.65 -71.63
N GLY A 85 -1.49 -26.40 -71.65
CA GLY A 85 -1.80 -25.57 -70.48
C GLY A 85 -0.66 -25.00 -69.63
N GLY A 86 0.56 -25.54 -69.64
CA GLY A 86 1.72 -24.96 -68.92
C GLY A 86 1.47 -24.68 -67.43
N TRP A 87 0.63 -25.52 -66.82
CA TRP A 87 -0.16 -25.28 -65.61
C TRP A 87 0.56 -24.53 -64.48
N SER A 88 0.10 -23.31 -64.20
CA SER A 88 0.66 -22.44 -63.16
C SER A 88 -0.43 -21.57 -62.51
N GLY A 89 -0.14 -21.05 -61.32
CA GLY A 89 -0.95 -20.06 -60.61
C GLY A 89 -0.55 -18.62 -60.91
N ASP A 90 -0.16 -18.32 -62.15
CA ASP A 90 0.39 -17.02 -62.57
C ASP A 90 -0.66 -15.90 -62.70
N GLY A 91 -1.93 -16.20 -62.42
CA GLY A 91 -3.06 -15.27 -62.61
C GLY A 91 -3.45 -15.05 -64.08
N TYR A 92 -2.88 -15.82 -65.00
CA TYR A 92 -3.21 -15.82 -66.42
C TYR A 92 -3.55 -17.22 -66.96
N THR A 93 -3.18 -18.27 -66.24
CA THR A 93 -3.35 -19.68 -66.61
C THR A 93 -4.54 -20.25 -65.85
N MET A 94 -5.65 -20.41 -66.57
CA MET A 94 -6.89 -20.93 -66.02
C MET A 94 -6.80 -22.46 -65.77
N PRO A 95 -7.65 -23.02 -64.90
CA PRO A 95 -7.70 -24.46 -64.64
C PRO A 95 -7.87 -25.30 -65.93
N PRO A 96 -7.37 -26.55 -65.94
CA PRO A 96 -7.59 -27.46 -67.05
C PRO A 96 -9.08 -27.71 -67.28
N VAL A 97 -9.52 -27.90 -68.53
CA VAL A 97 -10.90 -28.29 -68.83
C VAL A 97 -10.96 -29.72 -69.37
N LEU A 98 -11.84 -30.52 -68.78
CA LEU A 98 -12.30 -31.78 -69.36
C LEU A 98 -13.56 -31.48 -70.17
N ASP A 99 -13.47 -31.66 -71.48
CA ASP A 99 -14.60 -31.58 -72.39
C ASP A 99 -15.23 -32.97 -72.51
N PHE A 100 -16.38 -33.13 -71.84
CA PHE A 100 -17.06 -34.39 -71.62
C PHE A 100 -18.50 -34.30 -72.11
N GLU A 101 -18.70 -34.59 -73.40
CA GLU A 101 -19.96 -34.34 -74.06
C GLU A 101 -20.34 -35.41 -75.11
N PHE A 102 -21.38 -35.10 -75.89
CA PHE A 102 -21.90 -35.93 -76.98
C PHE A 102 -20.78 -36.50 -77.85
N ASN A 103 -20.84 -37.80 -78.12
CA ASN A 103 -19.88 -38.46 -79.00
C ASN A 103 -20.03 -37.97 -80.47
N PRO A 104 -19.06 -37.22 -81.03
CA PRO A 104 -19.15 -36.73 -82.40
C PRO A 104 -18.91 -37.83 -83.45
N TYR A 105 -18.43 -38.99 -83.00
CA TYR A 105 -18.16 -40.16 -83.81
C TYR A 105 -19.20 -41.28 -83.63
N GLU A 106 -20.37 -40.95 -83.08
CA GLU A 106 -21.45 -41.91 -82.84
C GLU A 106 -21.71 -42.81 -84.07
N GLY A 107 -21.68 -44.12 -83.84
CA GLY A 107 -21.91 -45.15 -84.85
C GLY A 107 -20.77 -45.37 -85.84
N ARG A 108 -19.66 -44.64 -85.75
CA ARG A 108 -18.54 -44.72 -86.71
C ARG A 108 -17.46 -45.69 -86.25
N THR A 109 -16.82 -46.33 -87.23
CA THR A 109 -15.55 -47.04 -87.05
C THR A 109 -14.48 -46.29 -87.82
N ILE A 110 -13.44 -45.81 -87.13
CA ILE A 110 -12.32 -45.07 -87.73
C ILE A 110 -11.04 -45.81 -87.37
N ASN A 111 -10.19 -46.10 -88.37
CA ASN A 111 -8.95 -46.85 -88.19
C ASN A 111 -9.12 -48.17 -87.40
N GLY A 112 -10.23 -48.87 -87.60
CA GLY A 112 -10.53 -50.16 -86.96
C GLY A 112 -11.12 -50.05 -85.54
N PHE A 113 -11.30 -48.86 -84.99
CA PHE A 113 -11.91 -48.65 -83.67
C PHE A 113 -13.34 -48.15 -83.80
N TYR A 114 -14.28 -48.82 -83.10
CA TYR A 114 -15.69 -48.42 -83.04
C TYR A 114 -15.94 -47.45 -81.89
N PHE A 115 -16.43 -46.25 -82.20
CA PHE A 115 -16.57 -45.16 -81.23
C PHE A 115 -17.83 -45.23 -80.36
N GLY A 116 -18.71 -46.22 -80.53
CA GLY A 116 -19.89 -46.41 -79.68
C GLY A 116 -21.08 -45.51 -80.05
N ASN A 117 -22.02 -45.40 -79.12
CA ASN A 117 -23.21 -44.54 -79.24
C ASN A 117 -22.94 -43.13 -78.68
N THR A 118 -23.99 -42.32 -78.52
CA THR A 118 -23.93 -40.98 -77.90
C THR A 118 -23.26 -40.94 -76.51
N CYS A 119 -23.32 -42.04 -75.75
CA CYS A 119 -22.65 -42.24 -74.45
C CYS A 119 -21.43 -43.17 -74.57
N TYR A 120 -20.77 -43.20 -75.74
CA TYR A 120 -19.56 -44.00 -76.03
C TYR A 120 -19.71 -45.52 -75.88
N GLY A 121 -20.94 -46.03 -75.78
CA GLY A 121 -21.22 -47.45 -75.48
C GLY A 121 -20.94 -47.84 -74.03
N MET A 122 -20.83 -46.87 -73.12
CA MET A 122 -20.52 -47.08 -71.71
C MET A 122 -21.76 -46.83 -70.83
N SER A 123 -21.83 -47.54 -69.70
CA SER A 123 -22.85 -47.30 -68.68
C SER A 123 -22.59 -46.02 -67.88
N GLN A 124 -23.64 -45.49 -67.24
CA GLN A 124 -23.55 -44.31 -66.37
C GLN A 124 -22.48 -44.43 -65.28
N ALA A 125 -22.37 -45.60 -64.65
CA ALA A 125 -21.36 -45.86 -63.62
C ALA A 125 -19.93 -45.87 -64.19
N GLN A 126 -19.73 -46.44 -65.38
CA GLN A 126 -18.42 -46.45 -66.03
C GLN A 126 -17.97 -45.04 -66.42
N LEU A 127 -18.86 -44.22 -66.99
CA LEU A 127 -18.56 -42.83 -67.32
C LEU A 127 -18.29 -41.99 -66.06
N THR A 128 -19.09 -42.17 -65.01
CA THR A 128 -18.88 -41.52 -63.71
C THR A 128 -17.50 -41.86 -63.12
N SER A 129 -17.14 -43.14 -63.10
CA SER A 129 -15.83 -43.58 -62.62
C SER A 129 -14.69 -43.05 -63.47
N TRP A 130 -14.90 -42.94 -64.79
CA TRP A 130 -13.88 -42.43 -65.71
C TRP A 130 -13.59 -40.95 -65.47
N VAL A 131 -14.62 -40.13 -65.27
CA VAL A 131 -14.46 -38.70 -64.95
C VAL A 131 -13.73 -38.51 -63.62
N GLN A 132 -14.06 -39.32 -62.61
CA GLN A 132 -13.36 -39.30 -61.32
C GLN A 132 -11.89 -39.68 -61.47
N ASP A 133 -11.57 -40.71 -62.25
CA ASP A 133 -10.20 -41.15 -62.52
C ASP A 133 -9.38 -40.06 -63.24
N PHE A 134 -9.97 -39.42 -64.26
CA PHE A 134 -9.38 -38.27 -64.95
C PHE A 134 -9.13 -37.11 -63.98
N GLY A 135 -10.16 -36.70 -63.24
CA GLY A 135 -10.09 -35.54 -62.35
C GLY A 135 -9.13 -35.73 -61.18
N ASN A 136 -9.12 -36.90 -60.56
CA ASN A 136 -8.15 -37.25 -59.51
C ASN A 136 -6.72 -37.22 -60.04
N THR A 137 -6.50 -37.74 -61.25
CA THR A 137 -5.18 -37.70 -61.90
C THR A 137 -4.77 -36.26 -62.22
N MET A 138 -5.64 -35.45 -62.80
CA MET A 138 -5.39 -34.03 -63.05
C MET A 138 -5.05 -33.27 -61.77
N ARG A 139 -5.78 -33.50 -60.68
CA ARG A 139 -5.51 -32.91 -59.37
C ARG A 139 -4.15 -33.31 -58.83
N SER A 140 -3.76 -34.57 -59.00
CA SER A 140 -2.45 -35.07 -58.57
C SER A 140 -1.29 -34.44 -59.35
N LEU A 141 -1.48 -34.17 -60.65
CA LEU A 141 -0.44 -33.67 -61.54
C LEU A 141 -0.33 -32.13 -61.55
N THR A 142 -1.44 -31.43 -61.34
CA THR A 142 -1.52 -29.96 -61.52
C THR A 142 -1.89 -29.22 -60.24
N GLY A 143 -2.28 -29.92 -59.18
CA GLY A 143 -2.84 -29.33 -57.97
C GLY A 143 -4.27 -28.79 -58.13
N ARG A 144 -4.90 -28.95 -59.31
CA ARG A 144 -6.23 -28.45 -59.64
C ARG A 144 -7.13 -29.57 -60.17
N LEU A 145 -8.38 -29.61 -59.73
CA LEU A 145 -9.41 -30.39 -60.43
C LEU A 145 -9.70 -29.71 -61.78
N PRO A 146 -10.01 -30.48 -62.84
CA PRO A 146 -10.42 -29.89 -64.09
C PRO A 146 -11.81 -29.25 -63.95
N MET A 147 -12.06 -28.18 -64.68
CA MET A 147 -13.42 -27.73 -64.95
C MET A 147 -14.07 -28.70 -65.94
N ILE A 148 -15.32 -29.09 -65.72
CA ILE A 148 -16.06 -30.00 -66.61
C ILE A 148 -16.88 -29.16 -67.58
N TYR A 149 -16.58 -29.29 -68.87
CA TYR A 149 -17.46 -28.85 -69.93
C TYR A 149 -18.45 -29.95 -70.28
N THR A 150 -19.75 -29.63 -70.29
CA THR A 150 -20.82 -30.57 -70.68
C THR A 150 -22.10 -29.85 -71.07
N ASN A 151 -22.95 -30.54 -71.84
CA ASN A 151 -24.37 -30.21 -71.97
C ASN A 151 -25.21 -30.88 -70.87
N THR A 152 -26.19 -30.17 -70.31
CA THR A 152 -27.04 -30.69 -69.22
C THR A 152 -27.84 -31.93 -69.60
N ASN A 153 -28.41 -31.97 -70.81
CA ASN A 153 -29.21 -33.11 -71.25
C ASN A 153 -28.33 -34.35 -71.43
N TRP A 154 -27.16 -34.17 -72.03
CA TRP A 154 -26.20 -35.26 -72.19
C TRP A 154 -25.69 -35.79 -70.86
N TRP A 155 -25.29 -34.91 -69.93
CA TRP A 155 -24.83 -35.33 -68.59
C TRP A 155 -25.90 -36.14 -67.85
N ASN A 156 -27.15 -35.65 -67.88
CA ASN A 156 -28.27 -36.34 -67.25
C ASN A 156 -28.55 -37.69 -67.92
N GLN A 157 -28.50 -37.78 -69.25
CA GLN A 157 -28.72 -39.00 -70.00
C GLN A 157 -27.59 -40.03 -69.77
N CYS A 158 -26.34 -39.62 -69.96
CA CYS A 158 -25.19 -40.51 -70.03
C CYS A 158 -24.52 -40.78 -68.69
N LEU A 159 -24.72 -39.95 -67.66
CA LEU A 159 -24.18 -40.17 -66.31
C LEU A 159 -25.25 -40.35 -65.24
N GLY A 160 -26.52 -39.99 -65.51
CA GLY A 160 -27.60 -40.11 -64.54
C GLY A 160 -27.62 -39.00 -63.49
N ASN A 161 -27.04 -37.83 -63.80
CA ASN A 161 -26.94 -36.68 -62.89
C ASN A 161 -26.34 -37.03 -61.51
N PRO A 162 -25.13 -37.62 -61.45
CA PRO A 162 -24.54 -38.11 -60.20
C PRO A 162 -24.18 -36.95 -59.26
N THR A 163 -24.13 -37.26 -57.95
CA THR A 163 -23.52 -36.39 -56.93
C THR A 163 -22.00 -36.60 -56.88
N GLY A 164 -21.28 -35.71 -56.18
CA GLY A 164 -19.84 -35.89 -55.92
C GLY A 164 -18.90 -35.16 -56.90
N PHE A 165 -19.42 -34.33 -57.81
CA PHE A 165 -18.61 -33.47 -58.69
C PHE A 165 -18.69 -31.98 -58.34
N GLY A 166 -19.29 -31.61 -57.20
CA GLY A 166 -19.46 -30.20 -56.82
C GLY A 166 -18.16 -29.42 -56.61
N ASP A 167 -17.03 -30.11 -56.39
CA ASP A 167 -15.69 -29.51 -56.32
C ASP A 167 -15.09 -29.20 -57.71
N TYR A 168 -15.65 -29.74 -58.78
CA TYR A 168 -15.26 -29.43 -60.15
C TYR A 168 -16.00 -28.16 -60.58
N PRO A 169 -15.32 -27.13 -61.09
CA PRO A 169 -16.02 -26.02 -61.74
C PRO A 169 -16.84 -26.54 -62.93
N LEU A 170 -18.00 -25.95 -63.17
CA LEU A 170 -18.87 -26.33 -64.28
C LEU A 170 -18.78 -25.32 -65.42
N TRP A 171 -18.55 -25.81 -66.63
CA TRP A 171 -18.73 -25.08 -67.87
C TRP A 171 -19.92 -25.69 -68.61
N VAL A 172 -21.07 -25.01 -68.59
CA VAL A 172 -22.30 -25.53 -69.20
C VAL A 172 -22.45 -25.06 -70.64
N ALA A 173 -22.77 -25.96 -71.54
CA ALA A 173 -23.13 -25.68 -72.92
C ALA A 173 -24.65 -25.61 -73.09
N ALA A 174 -25.16 -24.41 -73.41
CA ALA A 174 -26.59 -24.19 -73.64
C ALA A 174 -26.81 -23.04 -74.64
N TYR A 175 -27.52 -23.32 -75.74
CA TYR A 175 -27.73 -22.37 -76.84
C TYR A 175 -29.20 -21.93 -76.94
N PRO A 176 -29.61 -20.88 -76.22
CA PRO A 176 -30.98 -20.40 -76.26
C PRO A 176 -31.30 -19.77 -77.62
N TYR A 177 -32.52 -19.99 -78.11
CA TYR A 177 -32.99 -19.46 -79.41
C TYR A 177 -33.11 -17.92 -79.46
N SER A 178 -33.13 -17.25 -78.30
CA SER A 178 -33.18 -15.79 -78.17
C SER A 178 -32.20 -15.32 -77.10
N ALA A 179 -31.81 -14.04 -77.17
CA ALA A 179 -30.87 -13.46 -76.22
C ALA A 179 -31.42 -13.50 -74.78
N THR A 180 -30.64 -14.08 -73.86
CA THR A 180 -30.98 -14.21 -72.44
C THR A 180 -29.72 -14.12 -71.58
N ASN A 181 -29.91 -13.85 -70.28
CA ASN A 181 -28.86 -13.86 -69.27
C ASN A 181 -28.93 -15.12 -68.38
N ASP A 182 -29.62 -16.15 -68.85
CA ASP A 182 -29.85 -17.39 -68.14
C ASP A 182 -29.44 -18.58 -69.01
N ALA A 183 -28.54 -19.40 -68.50
CA ALA A 183 -28.07 -20.63 -69.16
C ALA A 183 -29.11 -21.76 -69.12
N GLY A 184 -30.19 -21.60 -68.36
CA GLY A 184 -31.21 -22.62 -68.16
C GLY A 184 -30.76 -23.70 -67.17
N ALA A 185 -31.32 -24.90 -67.33
CA ALA A 185 -31.06 -26.00 -66.41
C ALA A 185 -29.59 -26.46 -66.44
N ILE A 186 -29.01 -26.70 -65.26
CA ILE A 186 -27.69 -27.33 -65.07
C ILE A 186 -27.83 -28.71 -64.43
N PRO A 187 -26.78 -29.55 -64.40
CA PRO A 187 -26.83 -30.83 -63.71
C PRO A 187 -26.81 -30.68 -62.17
N THR A 188 -28.00 -30.54 -61.60
CA THR A 188 -28.21 -30.20 -60.18
C THR A 188 -27.82 -31.28 -59.18
N GLY A 189 -27.46 -32.49 -59.63
CA GLY A 189 -26.97 -33.54 -58.75
C GLY A 189 -25.62 -33.18 -58.12
N SER A 190 -24.80 -32.39 -58.82
CA SER A 190 -23.49 -31.96 -58.34
C SER A 190 -23.31 -30.45 -58.26
N TRP A 191 -24.06 -29.66 -59.03
CA TRP A 191 -23.83 -28.22 -59.14
C TRP A 191 -25.08 -27.38 -58.84
N ASP A 192 -24.91 -26.40 -57.97
CA ASP A 192 -25.91 -25.35 -57.71
C ASP A 192 -25.73 -24.14 -58.65
N THR A 193 -24.59 -24.06 -59.35
CA THR A 193 -24.26 -22.98 -60.30
C THR A 193 -23.18 -23.42 -61.31
N TYR A 194 -22.94 -22.59 -62.33
CA TYR A 194 -21.86 -22.77 -63.29
C TYR A 194 -20.81 -21.65 -63.18
N SER A 195 -19.58 -21.97 -63.56
CA SER A 195 -18.46 -21.04 -63.66
C SER A 195 -18.42 -20.36 -65.03
N ILE A 196 -18.61 -21.12 -66.11
CA ILE A 196 -18.68 -20.60 -67.48
C ILE A 196 -19.94 -21.12 -68.16
N TRP A 197 -20.56 -20.26 -68.97
CA TRP A 197 -21.63 -20.65 -69.88
C TRP A 197 -21.17 -20.42 -71.32
N GLN A 198 -21.19 -21.49 -72.13
CA GLN A 198 -21.07 -21.40 -73.58
C GLN A 198 -22.46 -21.15 -74.17
N TYR A 199 -22.68 -19.92 -74.65
CA TYR A 199 -24.01 -19.44 -75.03
C TYR A 199 -24.25 -19.41 -76.55
N SER A 200 -23.21 -19.61 -77.36
CA SER A 200 -23.33 -19.64 -78.82
C SER A 200 -22.16 -20.38 -79.47
N SER A 201 -22.45 -21.20 -80.48
CA SER A 201 -21.45 -21.88 -81.31
C SER A 201 -21.19 -21.19 -82.66
N THR A 202 -21.90 -20.11 -82.97
CA THR A 202 -21.79 -19.40 -84.26
C THR A 202 -21.33 -17.96 -84.12
N GLY A 203 -20.73 -17.63 -82.98
CA GLY A 203 -20.23 -16.29 -82.68
C GLY A 203 -21.07 -15.55 -81.64
N PRO A 204 -20.70 -14.32 -81.30
CA PRO A 204 -20.00 -13.37 -82.17
C PRO A 204 -18.47 -13.50 -82.23
N PHE A 205 -17.83 -14.27 -81.36
CA PHE A 205 -16.38 -14.46 -81.40
C PHE A 205 -15.95 -15.46 -82.50
N ALA A 206 -14.65 -15.54 -82.80
CA ALA A 206 -14.11 -16.38 -83.88
C ALA A 206 -14.33 -17.89 -83.68
N GLY A 207 -14.52 -18.33 -82.43
CA GLY A 207 -14.98 -19.66 -82.08
C GLY A 207 -16.24 -19.59 -81.23
N ASP A 208 -16.41 -20.55 -80.34
CA ASP A 208 -17.60 -20.61 -79.51
C ASP A 208 -17.54 -19.51 -78.44
N SER A 209 -18.69 -18.88 -78.21
CA SER A 209 -18.79 -17.68 -77.38
C SER A 209 -19.22 -18.03 -75.95
N ASN A 210 -18.44 -17.53 -75.01
CA ASN A 210 -18.50 -17.90 -73.60
C ASN A 210 -18.67 -16.68 -72.70
N VAL A 211 -19.25 -16.90 -71.53
CA VAL A 211 -19.33 -15.91 -70.46
C VAL A 211 -18.94 -16.52 -69.12
N TRP A 212 -18.03 -15.87 -68.40
CA TRP A 212 -17.69 -16.18 -67.02
C TRP A 212 -18.75 -15.62 -66.08
N ASN A 213 -19.24 -16.44 -65.16
CA ASN A 213 -20.25 -16.08 -64.18
C ASN A 213 -19.63 -15.35 -62.97
N GLY A 214 -19.30 -14.07 -63.15
CA GLY A 214 -18.70 -13.22 -62.11
C GLY A 214 -17.97 -12.02 -62.69
N ASP A 215 -17.16 -11.36 -61.87
CA ASP A 215 -16.34 -10.22 -62.30
C ASP A 215 -14.92 -10.64 -62.73
N TYR A 216 -14.15 -9.67 -63.24
CA TYR A 216 -12.79 -9.90 -63.73
C TYR A 216 -11.81 -10.25 -62.62
N ALA A 217 -12.03 -9.76 -61.39
CA ALA A 217 -11.20 -10.09 -60.24
C ALA A 217 -11.38 -11.57 -59.85
N GLY A 218 -12.62 -12.07 -59.84
CA GLY A 218 -12.95 -13.47 -59.64
C GLY A 218 -12.37 -14.36 -60.72
N LEU A 219 -12.46 -13.95 -61.99
CA LEU A 219 -11.82 -14.66 -63.11
C LEU A 219 -10.29 -14.71 -62.96
N LYS A 220 -9.66 -13.61 -62.53
CA LYS A 220 -8.21 -13.56 -62.29
C LYS A 220 -7.80 -14.39 -61.06
N ALA A 221 -8.62 -14.42 -60.02
CA ALA A 221 -8.42 -15.26 -58.84
C ALA A 221 -8.52 -16.75 -59.21
N PHE A 222 -9.48 -17.11 -60.08
CA PHE A 222 -9.64 -18.45 -60.63
C PHE A 222 -8.39 -18.95 -61.36
N ALA A 223 -7.62 -18.05 -61.98
CA ALA A 223 -6.32 -18.36 -62.56
C ALA A 223 -5.13 -18.28 -61.57
N SER A 224 -5.28 -17.59 -60.43
CA SER A 224 -4.18 -17.28 -59.51
C SER A 224 -3.93 -18.29 -58.39
N VAL A 225 -4.97 -18.87 -57.77
CA VAL A 225 -4.78 -19.58 -56.48
C VAL A 225 -5.18 -21.06 -56.57
N ALA A 226 -4.23 -21.95 -56.27
CA ALA A 226 -4.54 -23.35 -56.00
C ALA A 226 -4.97 -23.49 -54.52
N VAL A 227 -6.12 -24.12 -54.26
CA VAL A 227 -6.55 -24.43 -52.89
C VAL A 227 -5.64 -25.53 -52.32
N PRO A 228 -4.92 -25.31 -51.22
CA PRO A 228 -4.08 -26.34 -50.61
C PRO A 228 -4.94 -27.55 -50.19
N LEU A 229 -4.45 -28.78 -50.45
CA LEU A 229 -5.15 -30.00 -50.04
C LEU A 229 -5.46 -30.00 -48.53
N ALA A 230 -4.49 -29.60 -47.71
CA ALA A 230 -4.64 -29.49 -46.26
C ALA A 230 -5.76 -28.50 -45.86
N ALA A 231 -5.92 -27.39 -46.59
CA ALA A 231 -7.01 -26.45 -46.35
C ALA A 231 -8.36 -27.07 -46.71
N SER A 232 -8.47 -27.73 -47.87
CA SER A 232 -9.71 -28.39 -48.29
C SER A 232 -10.16 -29.50 -47.34
N GLN A 233 -9.23 -30.33 -46.87
CA GLN A 233 -9.51 -31.40 -45.92
C GLN A 233 -9.92 -30.84 -44.55
N ALA A 234 -9.11 -29.93 -43.99
CA ALA A 234 -9.38 -29.38 -42.67
C ALA A 234 -10.69 -28.57 -42.61
N ILE A 235 -11.00 -27.80 -43.66
CA ILE A 235 -12.28 -27.08 -43.75
C ILE A 235 -13.45 -28.05 -43.84
N GLY A 236 -13.34 -29.10 -44.67
CA GLY A 236 -14.34 -30.17 -44.76
C GLY A 236 -14.57 -30.91 -43.43
N ASP A 237 -13.49 -31.21 -42.70
CA ASP A 237 -13.53 -31.90 -41.41
C ASP A 237 -14.14 -31.06 -40.28
N VAL A 238 -13.97 -29.74 -40.32
CA VAL A 238 -14.66 -28.83 -39.38
C VAL A 238 -16.12 -28.71 -39.75
N ARG A 239 -16.44 -28.52 -41.03
CA ARG A 239 -17.82 -28.47 -41.53
C ARG A 239 -18.62 -29.69 -41.09
N SER A 240 -18.08 -30.90 -41.24
CA SER A 240 -18.78 -32.15 -40.90
C SER A 240 -19.09 -32.30 -39.40
N ARG A 241 -18.35 -31.59 -38.53
CA ARG A 241 -18.49 -31.63 -37.07
C ARG A 241 -19.11 -30.37 -36.48
N THR A 242 -19.49 -29.39 -37.29
CA THR A 242 -20.08 -28.12 -36.85
C THR A 242 -21.38 -27.85 -37.61
N PRO A 243 -22.46 -28.59 -37.29
CA PRO A 243 -23.74 -28.47 -38.00
C PRO A 243 -24.35 -27.07 -37.87
N GLU A 244 -23.98 -26.28 -36.84
CA GLU A 244 -24.51 -24.93 -36.66
C GLU A 244 -24.15 -23.97 -37.82
N LEU A 245 -23.10 -24.27 -38.59
CA LEU A 245 -22.69 -23.46 -39.75
C LEU A 245 -23.77 -23.35 -40.83
N GLY A 246 -24.63 -24.36 -40.97
CA GLY A 246 -25.65 -24.42 -42.03
C GLY A 246 -25.07 -24.73 -43.41
N ALA A 247 -25.83 -24.43 -44.46
CA ALA A 247 -25.41 -24.74 -45.84
C ALA A 247 -24.19 -23.92 -46.27
N GLN A 248 -23.36 -24.50 -47.13
CA GLN A 248 -22.25 -23.81 -47.79
C GLN A 248 -22.79 -22.67 -48.68
N THR A 249 -22.14 -21.51 -48.64
CA THR A 249 -22.54 -20.34 -49.45
C THR A 249 -21.41 -19.83 -50.36
N SER A 250 -20.19 -20.37 -50.23
CA SER A 250 -19.08 -20.08 -51.13
C SER A 250 -18.20 -21.30 -51.40
N ASN A 251 -17.39 -21.24 -52.46
CA ASN A 251 -16.21 -22.09 -52.60
C ASN A 251 -15.15 -21.72 -51.55
N ILE A 252 -14.12 -22.55 -51.39
CA ILE A 252 -12.95 -22.21 -50.57
C ILE A 252 -12.19 -21.08 -51.26
N VAL A 253 -12.01 -19.98 -50.54
CA VAL A 253 -11.25 -18.80 -50.99
C VAL A 253 -9.94 -18.80 -50.23
N CYS A 254 -8.82 -18.82 -50.97
CA CYS A 254 -7.47 -18.80 -50.42
C CYS A 254 -6.74 -17.51 -50.81
N GLY A 255 -5.74 -17.14 -50.02
CA GLY A 255 -5.00 -15.87 -50.17
C GLY A 255 -5.14 -14.92 -48.99
N LEU A 256 -5.67 -15.40 -47.85
CA LEU A 256 -5.61 -14.67 -46.59
C LEU A 256 -4.15 -14.56 -46.09
N ARG A 257 -3.94 -13.70 -45.10
CA ARG A 257 -2.64 -13.47 -44.44
C ARG A 257 -1.89 -14.79 -44.17
N GLU A 258 -0.59 -14.84 -44.47
CA GLU A 258 0.24 -16.03 -44.20
C GLU A 258 -0.29 -17.33 -44.87
N GLY A 259 -0.99 -17.19 -46.02
CA GLY A 259 -1.45 -18.32 -46.83
C GLY A 259 -2.74 -18.97 -46.35
N GLY A 260 -3.53 -18.28 -45.52
CA GLY A 260 -4.81 -18.80 -45.04
C GLY A 260 -5.89 -18.88 -46.11
N CYS A 261 -6.93 -19.64 -45.77
CA CYS A 261 -8.11 -19.85 -46.58
C CYS A 261 -9.37 -19.74 -45.73
N TYR A 262 -10.52 -19.48 -46.35
CA TYR A 262 -11.80 -19.57 -45.68
C TYR A 262 -12.88 -20.14 -46.59
N GLN A 263 -13.97 -20.58 -45.98
CA GLN A 263 -15.21 -20.91 -46.67
C GLN A 263 -16.40 -20.35 -45.89
N ASN A 264 -17.32 -19.70 -46.59
CA ASN A 264 -18.54 -19.15 -46.00
C ASN A 264 -19.67 -20.19 -45.96
N PHE A 265 -20.48 -20.07 -44.92
CA PHE A 265 -21.68 -20.84 -44.66
C PHE A 265 -22.81 -19.90 -44.24
N GLN A 266 -24.05 -20.39 -44.19
CA GLN A 266 -25.23 -19.59 -43.82
C GLN A 266 -25.06 -18.86 -42.48
N ASN A 267 -24.50 -19.54 -41.47
CA ASN A 267 -24.37 -19.03 -40.11
C ASN A 267 -22.91 -18.83 -39.68
N GLY A 268 -21.99 -18.56 -40.61
CA GLY A 268 -20.60 -18.29 -40.26
C GLY A 268 -19.61 -18.61 -41.37
N ALA A 269 -18.36 -18.83 -40.98
CA ALA A 269 -17.31 -19.28 -41.88
C ALA A 269 -16.42 -20.31 -41.18
N VAL A 270 -15.76 -21.17 -41.94
CA VAL A 270 -14.59 -21.91 -41.45
C VAL A 270 -13.35 -21.21 -41.96
N ILE A 271 -12.44 -20.87 -41.05
CA ILE A 271 -11.18 -20.19 -41.37
C ILE A 271 -10.05 -21.17 -41.14
N TRP A 272 -9.16 -21.30 -42.11
CA TRP A 272 -7.97 -22.15 -42.04
C TRP A 272 -6.69 -21.34 -42.22
N SER A 273 -5.66 -21.69 -41.47
CA SER A 273 -4.30 -21.22 -41.71
C SER A 273 -3.32 -22.39 -41.60
N PRO A 274 -2.14 -22.32 -42.25
CA PRO A 274 -1.14 -23.37 -42.15
C PRO A 274 -0.68 -23.66 -40.71
N THR A 275 -0.65 -22.63 -39.85
CA THR A 275 -0.14 -22.72 -38.48
C THR A 275 -1.20 -23.12 -37.45
N ASN A 276 -2.45 -22.70 -37.63
CA ASN A 276 -3.51 -22.93 -36.63
C ASN A 276 -4.52 -24.01 -37.05
N GLY A 277 -4.49 -24.48 -38.29
CA GLY A 277 -5.51 -25.40 -38.80
C GLY A 277 -6.84 -24.68 -39.06
N ALA A 278 -7.93 -25.46 -39.17
CA ALA A 278 -9.27 -24.96 -39.47
C ALA A 278 -10.10 -24.79 -38.19
N HIS A 279 -10.78 -23.65 -38.07
CA HIS A 279 -11.68 -23.36 -36.96
C HIS A 279 -12.96 -22.67 -37.43
N PRO A 280 -14.13 -22.99 -36.83
CA PRO A 280 -15.37 -22.32 -37.16
C PRO A 280 -15.41 -20.94 -36.52
N SER A 281 -15.89 -19.96 -37.25
CA SER A 281 -16.23 -18.61 -36.78
C SER A 281 -17.71 -18.41 -37.05
N LEU A 282 -18.54 -18.73 -36.06
CA LEU A 282 -19.99 -18.68 -36.13
C LEU A 282 -20.50 -17.24 -36.12
N ALA A 283 -21.61 -16.98 -36.81
CA ALA A 283 -22.30 -15.71 -36.77
C ALA A 283 -22.75 -15.40 -35.32
N GLY A 284 -22.43 -14.19 -34.86
CA GLY A 284 -22.72 -13.77 -33.50
C GLY A 284 -21.74 -12.71 -33.00
N PRO A 285 -21.91 -12.24 -31.74
CA PRO A 285 -21.18 -11.09 -31.22
C PRO A 285 -19.65 -11.23 -31.27
N ILE A 286 -19.12 -12.44 -31.04
CA ILE A 286 -17.68 -12.72 -31.11
C ILE A 286 -17.15 -12.48 -32.52
N ARG A 287 -17.80 -13.05 -33.55
CA ARG A 287 -17.43 -12.84 -34.96
C ARG A 287 -17.62 -11.40 -35.39
N THR A 288 -18.70 -10.75 -34.95
CA THR A 288 -18.95 -9.33 -35.25
C THR A 288 -17.82 -8.45 -34.70
N LEU A 289 -17.34 -8.70 -33.48
CA LEU A 289 -16.21 -7.94 -32.93
C LEU A 289 -14.90 -8.29 -33.65
N TRP A 290 -14.66 -9.56 -33.96
CA TRP A 290 -13.47 -9.96 -34.72
C TRP A 290 -13.45 -9.34 -36.12
N GLN A 291 -14.61 -9.24 -36.78
CA GLN A 291 -14.76 -8.50 -38.03
C GLN A 291 -14.42 -7.03 -37.87
N ALA A 292 -14.90 -6.37 -36.81
CA ALA A 292 -14.59 -4.98 -36.51
C ALA A 292 -13.10 -4.76 -36.18
N ASP A 293 -12.44 -5.76 -35.61
CA ASP A 293 -10.98 -5.78 -35.39
C ASP A 293 -10.17 -5.97 -36.69
N GLY A 294 -10.82 -6.34 -37.81
CA GLY A 294 -10.16 -6.55 -39.11
C GLY A 294 -9.88 -8.02 -39.45
N PHE A 295 -10.58 -8.95 -38.81
CA PHE A 295 -10.42 -10.41 -38.96
C PHE A 295 -8.95 -10.85 -38.73
N GLU A 296 -8.38 -11.68 -39.61
CA GLU A 296 -7.01 -12.19 -39.49
C GLU A 296 -5.94 -11.10 -39.64
N ASN A 297 -6.31 -9.96 -40.22
CA ASN A 297 -5.44 -8.78 -40.32
C ASN A 297 -5.51 -7.90 -39.07
N GLY A 298 -6.46 -8.19 -38.17
CA GLY A 298 -6.66 -7.50 -36.91
C GLY A 298 -5.66 -7.86 -35.83
N THR A 299 -5.88 -7.30 -34.63
CA THR A 299 -5.03 -7.54 -33.47
C THR A 299 -5.08 -8.99 -32.99
N MET A 300 -6.22 -9.67 -33.18
CA MET A 300 -6.42 -11.02 -32.67
C MET A 300 -5.83 -12.14 -33.56
N GLY A 301 -5.67 -11.89 -34.86
CA GLY A 301 -5.23 -12.90 -35.83
C GLY A 301 -6.28 -13.98 -36.09
N TYR A 302 -5.83 -15.18 -36.46
CA TYR A 302 -6.69 -16.32 -36.75
C TYR A 302 -7.35 -16.91 -35.48
N PRO A 303 -8.58 -17.45 -35.58
CA PRO A 303 -9.14 -18.28 -34.52
C PRO A 303 -8.31 -19.55 -34.33
N THR A 304 -8.17 -19.99 -33.08
CA THR A 304 -7.42 -21.18 -32.66
C THR A 304 -8.28 -22.19 -31.91
N SER A 305 -9.57 -21.89 -31.73
CA SER A 305 -10.57 -22.79 -31.16
C SER A 305 -11.92 -22.59 -31.84
N ALA A 306 -12.85 -23.52 -31.60
CA ALA A 306 -14.28 -23.24 -31.79
C ALA A 306 -14.78 -22.22 -30.73
N VAL A 307 -15.99 -21.69 -30.94
CA VAL A 307 -16.70 -20.92 -29.90
C VAL A 307 -17.13 -21.89 -28.80
N ILE A 308 -16.76 -21.59 -27.56
CA ILE A 308 -17.12 -22.37 -26.37
C ILE A 308 -18.09 -21.54 -25.53
N CYS A 309 -19.29 -22.06 -25.32
CA CYS A 309 -20.35 -21.43 -24.53
C CYS A 309 -20.64 -22.23 -23.25
N GLY A 310 -21.40 -21.63 -22.33
CA GLY A 310 -21.68 -22.20 -21.01
C GLY A 310 -20.75 -21.68 -19.92
N LEU A 311 -20.07 -20.55 -20.17
CA LEU A 311 -19.38 -19.81 -19.14
C LEU A 311 -20.39 -19.17 -18.17
N LYS A 312 -19.89 -18.57 -17.08
CA LYS A 312 -20.68 -17.85 -16.08
C LYS A 312 -21.73 -16.94 -16.73
N ASP A 313 -22.96 -16.98 -16.23
CA ASP A 313 -24.10 -16.20 -16.73
C ASP A 313 -24.41 -16.43 -18.23
N GLY A 314 -24.09 -17.61 -18.75
CA GLY A 314 -24.36 -18.01 -20.13
C GLY A 314 -23.37 -17.43 -21.16
N GLY A 315 -22.21 -16.95 -20.72
CA GLY A 315 -21.21 -16.38 -21.60
C GLY A 315 -20.55 -17.40 -22.54
N CYS A 316 -19.85 -16.86 -23.53
CA CYS A 316 -19.10 -17.63 -24.53
C CYS A 316 -17.72 -17.01 -24.76
N TYR A 317 -16.78 -17.79 -25.26
CA TYR A 317 -15.49 -17.27 -25.73
C TYR A 317 -14.98 -18.03 -26.95
N GLN A 318 -14.05 -17.40 -27.67
CA GLN A 318 -13.25 -18.05 -28.69
C GLN A 318 -11.79 -17.61 -28.53
N ASN A 319 -10.86 -18.56 -28.61
CA ASN A 319 -9.44 -18.28 -28.63
C ASN A 319 -8.98 -17.91 -30.04
N PHE A 320 -8.02 -17.00 -30.10
CA PHE A 320 -7.34 -16.54 -31.29
C PHE A 320 -5.83 -16.58 -31.04
N GLN A 321 -5.02 -16.38 -32.08
CA GLN A 321 -3.55 -16.39 -31.98
C GLN A 321 -3.04 -15.45 -30.88
N ASN A 322 -3.62 -14.25 -30.78
CA ASN A 322 -3.15 -13.20 -29.89
C ASN A 322 -4.08 -12.94 -28.69
N GLY A 323 -4.92 -13.91 -28.30
CA GLY A 323 -5.75 -13.79 -27.09
C GLY A 323 -7.08 -14.53 -27.19
N ALA A 324 -8.11 -13.98 -26.56
CA ALA A 324 -9.48 -14.47 -26.71
C ALA A 324 -10.46 -13.30 -26.89
N ILE A 325 -11.57 -13.56 -27.58
CA ILE A 325 -12.75 -12.70 -27.54
C ILE A 325 -13.79 -13.40 -26.68
N LEU A 326 -14.28 -12.71 -25.66
CA LEU A 326 -15.30 -13.22 -24.75
C LEU A 326 -16.58 -12.41 -24.91
N TRP A 327 -17.72 -13.06 -24.77
CA TRP A 327 -19.03 -12.43 -24.79
C TRP A 327 -19.83 -12.83 -23.55
N SER A 328 -20.52 -11.86 -22.96
CA SER A 328 -21.60 -12.09 -22.00
C SER A 328 -22.76 -11.15 -22.29
N SER A 329 -23.96 -11.50 -21.82
CA SER A 329 -25.14 -10.62 -21.91
C SER A 329 -24.93 -9.28 -21.18
N GLY A 330 -24.13 -9.26 -20.12
CA GLY A 330 -23.86 -8.07 -19.31
C GLY A 330 -22.75 -7.16 -19.83
N SER A 331 -21.81 -7.67 -20.63
CA SER A 331 -20.63 -6.90 -21.10
C SER A 331 -20.52 -6.75 -22.62
N GLY A 332 -21.34 -7.48 -23.37
CA GLY A 332 -21.12 -7.65 -24.82
C GLY A 332 -19.82 -8.42 -25.12
N ALA A 333 -19.44 -8.44 -26.40
CA ALA A 333 -18.21 -9.07 -26.84
C ALA A 333 -17.02 -8.13 -26.56
N GLN A 334 -15.94 -8.64 -25.98
CA GLN A 334 -14.76 -7.87 -25.61
C GLN A 334 -13.48 -8.63 -25.96
N ILE A 335 -12.50 -7.89 -26.50
CA ILE A 335 -11.16 -8.41 -26.80
C ILE A 335 -10.34 -8.51 -25.52
N SER A 336 -9.75 -9.67 -25.26
CA SER A 336 -8.75 -9.90 -24.22
C SER A 336 -7.45 -10.39 -24.87
N VAL A 337 -6.55 -9.46 -25.15
CA VAL A 337 -5.24 -9.75 -25.76
C VAL A 337 -4.33 -10.53 -24.82
N SER A 338 -3.53 -11.42 -25.39
CA SER A 338 -2.46 -12.14 -24.69
C SER A 338 -1.46 -11.15 -24.12
N GLY A 339 -1.15 -11.28 -22.83
CA GLY A 339 -0.22 -10.38 -22.16
C GLY A 339 -0.39 -10.36 -20.64
N PRO A 340 0.30 -9.44 -19.95
CA PRO A 340 0.33 -9.38 -18.49
C PRO A 340 -1.04 -9.16 -17.85
N ILE A 341 -1.90 -8.32 -18.45
CA ILE A 341 -3.26 -8.06 -17.95
C ILE A 341 -4.11 -9.33 -18.00
N ARG A 342 -4.15 -10.01 -19.15
CA ARG A 342 -4.87 -11.28 -19.30
C ARG A 342 -4.30 -12.35 -18.38
N THR A 343 -2.98 -12.40 -18.20
CA THR A 343 -2.33 -13.34 -17.28
C THR A 343 -2.74 -13.11 -15.83
N ALA A 344 -2.78 -11.85 -15.37
CA ALA A 344 -3.23 -11.52 -14.03
C ALA A 344 -4.73 -11.79 -13.82
N TRP A 345 -5.55 -11.59 -14.84
CA TRP A 345 -6.96 -11.95 -14.80
C TRP A 345 -7.16 -13.48 -14.77
N ALA A 346 -6.42 -14.22 -15.59
CA ALA A 346 -6.39 -15.68 -15.58
C ALA A 346 -6.06 -16.26 -14.21
N ALA A 347 -5.07 -15.68 -13.52
CA ALA A 347 -4.66 -16.08 -12.17
C ALA A 347 -5.78 -15.92 -11.12
N THR A 348 -6.84 -15.17 -11.42
CA THR A 348 -8.02 -15.05 -10.56
C THR A 348 -9.17 -15.96 -10.95
N GLY A 349 -9.02 -16.81 -11.98
CA GLY A 349 -10.09 -17.68 -12.48
C GLY A 349 -10.94 -17.07 -13.59
N PHE A 350 -10.41 -16.10 -14.34
CA PHE A 350 -11.10 -15.40 -15.42
C PHE A 350 -12.47 -14.84 -14.99
N GLU A 351 -13.55 -15.10 -15.74
CA GLU A 351 -14.91 -14.63 -15.48
C GLU A 351 -15.52 -15.22 -14.19
N ASN A 352 -15.03 -16.39 -13.76
CA ASN A 352 -15.40 -16.99 -12.48
C ASN A 352 -14.71 -16.31 -11.30
N GLY A 353 -13.67 -15.52 -11.58
CA GLY A 353 -12.91 -14.77 -10.60
C GLY A 353 -13.57 -13.49 -10.11
N VAL A 354 -12.86 -12.82 -9.20
CA VAL A 354 -13.28 -11.57 -8.55
C VAL A 354 -13.47 -10.39 -9.52
N MET A 355 -12.88 -10.45 -10.72
CA MET A 355 -12.99 -9.36 -11.70
C MET A 355 -14.24 -9.47 -12.60
N GLY A 356 -14.76 -10.68 -12.80
CA GLY A 356 -15.81 -10.94 -13.79
C GLY A 356 -15.33 -10.81 -15.24
N TYR A 357 -16.27 -10.57 -16.16
CA TYR A 357 -15.98 -10.37 -17.58
C TYR A 357 -15.31 -9.02 -17.84
N PRO A 358 -14.47 -8.91 -18.89
CA PRO A 358 -14.05 -7.61 -19.40
C PRO A 358 -15.26 -6.79 -19.84
N THR A 359 -15.25 -5.48 -19.62
CA THR A 359 -16.31 -4.55 -20.06
C THR A 359 -15.85 -3.59 -21.15
N GLY A 360 -14.58 -3.68 -21.55
CA GLY A 360 -13.98 -2.93 -22.65
C GLY A 360 -12.71 -3.61 -23.15
N GLY A 361 -12.23 -3.20 -24.33
CA GLY A 361 -10.92 -3.60 -24.84
C GLY A 361 -9.76 -3.07 -23.96
N GLN A 362 -8.58 -3.64 -24.15
CA GLN A 362 -7.36 -3.15 -23.49
C GLN A 362 -6.95 -1.79 -24.09
N THR A 363 -6.75 -0.79 -23.23
CA THR A 363 -6.23 0.53 -23.62
C THR A 363 -4.76 0.62 -23.22
N CYS A 364 -3.88 0.90 -24.18
CA CYS A 364 -2.44 1.07 -23.98
C CYS A 364 -1.98 2.47 -24.40
N GLY A 365 -0.73 2.81 -24.06
CA GLY A 365 -0.17 4.15 -24.31
C GLY A 365 -0.42 5.12 -23.16
N LEU A 366 -0.73 4.59 -21.97
CA LEU A 366 -0.80 5.37 -20.73
C LEU A 366 0.59 5.85 -20.30
N ALA A 367 0.62 6.69 -19.26
CA ALA A 367 1.86 7.11 -18.60
C ALA A 367 2.77 5.90 -18.29
N ALA A 368 4.08 6.09 -18.41
CA ALA A 368 5.08 5.02 -18.25
C ALA A 368 4.86 3.79 -19.16
N GLN A 369 4.28 3.98 -20.34
CA GLN A 369 3.99 2.93 -21.34
C GLN A 369 3.07 1.83 -20.80
N GLY A 370 2.19 2.17 -19.85
CA GLY A 370 1.26 1.20 -19.27
C GLY A 370 0.02 0.97 -20.12
N CYS A 371 -0.74 -0.02 -19.66
CA CYS A 371 -2.02 -0.42 -20.23
C CYS A 371 -3.02 -0.68 -19.10
N TYR A 372 -4.31 -0.60 -19.41
CA TYR A 372 -5.36 -1.09 -18.53
C TYR A 372 -6.47 -1.79 -19.31
N GLN A 373 -7.23 -2.63 -18.63
CA GLN A 373 -8.50 -3.15 -19.11
C GLN A 373 -9.54 -3.09 -17.99
N ASN A 374 -10.74 -2.64 -18.34
CA ASN A 374 -11.87 -2.61 -17.41
C ASN A 374 -12.60 -3.95 -17.42
N PHE A 375 -13.08 -4.33 -16.24
CA PHE A 375 -13.86 -5.53 -15.96
C PHE A 375 -15.08 -5.14 -15.11
N GLN A 376 -16.02 -6.06 -14.94
CA GLN A 376 -17.26 -5.82 -14.21
C GLN A 376 -17.00 -5.32 -12.77
N SER A 377 -15.96 -5.83 -12.12
CA SER A 377 -15.65 -5.53 -10.72
C SER A 377 -14.42 -4.65 -10.52
N GLY A 378 -13.91 -3.99 -11.56
CA GLY A 378 -12.77 -3.08 -11.44
C GLY A 378 -11.97 -2.92 -12.73
N ALA A 379 -10.68 -2.67 -12.60
CA ALA A 379 -9.74 -2.74 -13.72
C ALA A 379 -8.48 -3.50 -13.33
N VAL A 380 -7.81 -4.05 -14.34
CA VAL A 380 -6.43 -4.53 -14.21
C VAL A 380 -5.56 -3.53 -14.95
N LEU A 381 -4.57 -2.98 -14.24
CA LEU A 381 -3.59 -2.07 -14.81
C LEU A 381 -2.22 -2.73 -14.83
N TRP A 382 -1.44 -2.46 -15.85
CA TRP A 382 -0.07 -2.93 -16.00
C TRP A 382 0.85 -1.79 -16.38
N SER A 383 2.03 -1.76 -15.77
CA SER A 383 3.17 -0.98 -16.26
C SER A 383 4.43 -1.85 -16.19
N PRO A 384 5.49 -1.52 -16.97
CA PRO A 384 6.78 -2.20 -16.84
C PRO A 384 7.34 -2.19 -15.41
N ALA A 385 7.07 -1.12 -14.64
CA ALA A 385 7.59 -0.95 -13.29
C ALA A 385 6.82 -1.72 -12.20
N THR A 386 5.51 -1.84 -12.33
CA THR A 386 4.64 -2.41 -11.26
C THR A 386 4.07 -3.79 -11.58
N GLY A 387 4.18 -4.22 -12.84
CA GLY A 387 3.48 -5.39 -13.35
C GLY A 387 1.96 -5.20 -13.31
N ALA A 388 1.22 -6.28 -13.53
CA ALA A 388 -0.24 -6.22 -13.57
C ALA A 388 -0.79 -6.27 -12.13
N LYS A 389 -1.70 -5.35 -11.79
CA LYS A 389 -2.38 -5.27 -10.48
C LYS A 389 -3.84 -4.94 -10.67
N ARG A 390 -4.71 -5.58 -9.87
CA ARG A 390 -6.14 -5.34 -9.86
C ARG A 390 -6.45 -4.13 -8.98
N SER A 391 -7.34 -3.29 -9.46
CA SER A 391 -7.96 -2.20 -8.71
C SER A 391 -9.47 -2.44 -8.72
N LEU A 392 -10.00 -2.91 -7.59
CA LEU A 392 -11.41 -3.26 -7.46
C LEU A 392 -12.30 -2.02 -7.38
N ASN A 393 -13.52 -2.12 -7.89
CA ASN A 393 -14.54 -1.08 -7.70
C ASN A 393 -14.80 -0.88 -6.20
N GLY A 394 -14.84 0.37 -5.77
CA GLY A 394 -15.06 0.72 -4.37
C GLY A 394 -14.39 2.04 -3.96
N PRO A 395 -14.39 2.35 -2.66
CA PRO A 395 -13.89 3.62 -2.14
C PRO A 395 -12.43 3.93 -2.52
N ILE A 396 -11.56 2.91 -2.53
CA ILE A 396 -10.14 3.07 -2.91
C ILE A 396 -10.00 3.53 -4.36
N ARG A 397 -10.64 2.83 -5.30
CA ARG A 397 -10.57 3.17 -6.72
C ARG A 397 -11.23 4.51 -7.00
N ALA A 398 -12.32 4.83 -6.30
CA ALA A 398 -12.96 6.15 -6.38
C ALA A 398 -12.06 7.28 -5.85
N ALA A 399 -11.33 7.07 -4.75
CA ALA A 399 -10.35 8.04 -4.25
C ALA A 399 -9.17 8.20 -5.23
N TRP A 400 -8.65 7.10 -5.79
CA TRP A 400 -7.60 7.15 -6.79
C TRP A 400 -8.04 7.87 -8.07
N GLN A 401 -9.28 7.67 -8.51
CA GLN A 401 -9.88 8.40 -9.64
C GLN A 401 -9.83 9.91 -9.44
N LYS A 402 -10.16 10.40 -8.23
CA LYS A 402 -10.12 11.84 -7.91
C LYS A 402 -8.73 12.45 -8.05
N THR A 403 -7.67 11.63 -7.99
CA THR A 403 -6.29 12.07 -8.22
C THR A 403 -5.84 11.98 -9.67
N GLY A 404 -6.68 11.49 -10.60
CA GLY A 404 -6.31 11.29 -12.01
C GLY A 404 -5.76 9.89 -12.34
N PHE A 405 -6.06 8.89 -11.50
CA PHE A 405 -5.60 7.51 -11.65
C PHE A 405 -4.07 7.40 -11.83
N GLU A 406 -3.59 6.59 -12.78
CA GLU A 406 -2.17 6.34 -13.04
C GLU A 406 -1.42 7.55 -13.62
N SER A 407 -2.16 8.50 -14.19
CA SER A 407 -1.61 9.79 -14.63
C SER A 407 -1.51 10.80 -13.47
N GLY A 408 -2.12 10.47 -12.33
CA GLY A 408 -2.09 11.26 -11.11
C GLY A 408 -0.84 11.07 -10.26
N PRO A 409 -0.69 11.86 -9.18
CA PRO A 409 0.48 11.82 -8.31
C PRO A 409 0.71 10.48 -7.61
N LEU A 410 -0.31 9.63 -7.44
CA LEU A 410 -0.16 8.27 -6.87
C LEU A 410 0.55 7.30 -7.82
N GLY A 411 0.40 7.49 -9.13
CA GLY A 411 0.87 6.55 -10.15
C GLY A 411 0.12 5.22 -10.15
N TYR A 412 0.78 4.17 -10.65
CA TYR A 412 0.23 2.83 -10.78
C TYR A 412 0.11 2.11 -9.43
N PRO A 413 -0.85 1.18 -9.28
CA PRO A 413 -0.89 0.29 -8.13
C PRO A 413 0.35 -0.60 -8.09
N THR A 414 0.93 -0.78 -6.90
CA THR A 414 2.07 -1.67 -6.64
C THR A 414 1.65 -2.94 -5.88
N SER A 415 0.46 -2.93 -5.27
CA SER A 415 -0.17 -4.11 -4.66
C SER A 415 -1.55 -4.39 -5.27
N GLU A 416 -2.07 -5.58 -5.02
CA GLU A 416 -3.49 -5.86 -5.20
C GLU A 416 -4.32 -5.03 -4.22
N THR A 417 -5.60 -4.78 -4.54
CA THR A 417 -6.57 -4.29 -3.55
C THR A 417 -6.83 -5.41 -2.54
N LEU A 418 -6.45 -5.20 -1.28
CA LEU A 418 -6.72 -6.13 -0.19
C LEU A 418 -7.92 -5.62 0.61
N CYS A 419 -8.98 -6.41 0.68
CA CYS A 419 -10.21 -6.10 1.40
C CYS A 419 -10.54 -7.20 2.41
N GLY A 420 -11.45 -6.91 3.35
CA GLY A 420 -11.75 -7.80 4.47
C GLY A 420 -10.77 -7.63 5.63
N LEU A 421 -10.09 -6.48 5.68
CA LEU A 421 -9.27 -6.08 6.81
C LEU A 421 -10.18 -5.70 8.00
N ARG A 422 -9.55 -5.40 9.14
CA ARG A 422 -10.24 -4.96 10.36
C ARG A 422 -11.32 -3.92 10.06
N ASP A 423 -12.46 -4.03 10.73
CA ASP A 423 -13.60 -3.11 10.63
C ASP A 423 -14.14 -2.95 9.18
N GLY A 424 -14.01 -4.01 8.36
CA GLY A 424 -14.47 -4.05 6.97
C GLY A 424 -13.64 -3.21 6.02
N GLY A 425 -12.43 -2.83 6.41
CA GLY A 425 -11.58 -1.96 5.61
C GLY A 425 -10.88 -2.64 4.44
N CYS A 426 -10.32 -1.79 3.59
CA CYS A 426 -9.52 -2.19 2.44
C CYS A 426 -8.25 -1.34 2.37
N PHE A 427 -7.24 -1.82 1.66
CA PHE A 427 -6.02 -1.08 1.37
C PHE A 427 -5.46 -1.43 -0.02
N GLN A 428 -4.79 -0.46 -0.65
CA GLN A 428 -3.96 -0.66 -1.84
C GLN A 428 -2.75 0.27 -1.83
N SER A 429 -1.57 -0.26 -2.10
CA SER A 429 -0.35 0.52 -2.34
C SER A 429 -0.22 0.95 -3.79
N PHE A 430 0.34 2.14 -3.97
CA PHE A 430 0.68 2.77 -5.24
C PHE A 430 2.17 3.15 -5.21
N GLN A 431 2.67 3.80 -6.26
CA GLN A 431 4.10 4.11 -6.38
C GLN A 431 4.58 5.14 -5.35
N THR A 432 3.74 6.11 -5.00
CA THR A 432 4.12 7.25 -4.14
C THR A 432 3.33 7.33 -2.83
N GLY A 433 2.47 6.36 -2.57
CA GLY A 433 1.62 6.32 -1.37
C GLY A 433 0.72 5.10 -1.35
N SER A 434 -0.21 5.09 -0.42
CA SER A 434 -1.24 4.05 -0.29
C SER A 434 -2.58 4.70 -0.05
N ILE A 435 -3.64 4.06 -0.52
CA ILE A 435 -5.01 4.42 -0.16
C ILE A 435 -5.52 3.34 0.78
N ALA A 436 -6.04 3.75 1.93
CA ALA A 436 -6.71 2.88 2.87
C ALA A 436 -8.13 3.39 3.10
N SER A 437 -9.07 2.45 3.27
CA SER A 437 -10.45 2.77 3.52
C SER A 437 -11.00 1.99 4.70
N SER A 438 -11.79 2.65 5.54
CA SER A 438 -12.63 2.02 6.55
C SER A 438 -14.08 2.42 6.37
N ILE A 439 -15.00 1.65 6.95
CA ILE A 439 -16.44 1.97 6.94
C ILE A 439 -16.69 3.33 7.61
N THR A 440 -15.96 3.62 8.69
CA THR A 440 -16.17 4.83 9.50
C THR A 440 -15.62 6.09 8.84
N ASN A 441 -14.43 6.02 8.24
CA ASN A 441 -13.74 7.21 7.74
C ASN A 441 -13.80 7.37 6.21
N GLY A 442 -14.24 6.35 5.48
CA GLY A 442 -14.13 6.35 4.01
C GLY A 442 -12.69 6.10 3.57
N ALA A 443 -12.34 6.49 2.34
CA ALA A 443 -11.03 6.24 1.75
C ALA A 443 -10.15 7.49 1.78
N HIS A 444 -8.94 7.34 2.31
CA HIS A 444 -7.95 8.40 2.44
C HIS A 444 -6.60 7.96 1.92
N ILE A 445 -5.86 8.93 1.39
CA ILE A 445 -4.53 8.73 0.84
C ILE A 445 -3.50 9.06 1.92
N VAL A 446 -2.53 8.18 2.09
CA VAL A 446 -1.34 8.43 2.92
C VAL A 446 -0.14 8.47 1.98
N TRP A 447 0.62 9.57 2.01
CA TRP A 447 1.68 9.83 1.04
C TRP A 447 3.09 9.50 1.57
N GLY A 448 3.96 9.09 0.65
CA GLY A 448 5.41 9.08 0.80
C GLY A 448 5.95 8.55 2.13
N GLN A 449 6.70 9.39 2.84
CA GLN A 449 7.34 9.00 4.09
C GLN A 449 6.34 8.78 5.23
N MET A 450 5.21 9.49 5.24
CA MET A 450 4.15 9.25 6.23
C MET A 450 3.54 7.87 6.07
N GLU A 451 3.30 7.46 4.83
CA GLU A 451 2.82 6.12 4.52
C GLU A 451 3.84 5.07 4.90
N SER A 452 5.13 5.34 4.66
CA SER A 452 6.21 4.43 5.03
C SER A 452 6.32 4.26 6.55
N ALA A 453 6.18 5.33 7.32
CA ALA A 453 6.16 5.29 8.78
C ALA A 453 4.92 4.56 9.31
N TRP A 454 3.73 4.85 8.77
CA TRP A 454 2.49 4.15 9.12
C TRP A 454 2.57 2.65 8.80
N ARG A 455 3.13 2.29 7.64
CA ARG A 455 3.40 0.90 7.25
C ARG A 455 4.35 0.21 8.23
N ALA A 456 5.47 0.85 8.56
CA ALA A 456 6.43 0.30 9.53
C ALA A 456 5.81 0.13 10.93
N GLY A 457 4.84 0.98 11.29
CA GLY A 457 4.06 0.88 12.53
C GLY A 457 2.96 -0.18 12.54
N GLY A 458 2.79 -0.97 11.47
CA GLY A 458 1.75 -2.01 11.39
C GLY A 458 0.43 -1.57 10.76
N ARG A 459 0.40 -0.43 10.06
CA ARG A 459 -0.78 0.10 9.35
C ARG A 459 -2.05 0.18 10.23
N GLU A 460 -3.16 -0.38 9.76
CA GLU A 460 -4.48 -0.38 10.42
C GLU A 460 -4.53 -1.23 11.69
N ALA A 461 -3.63 -2.22 11.79
CA ALA A 461 -3.43 -3.01 13.00
C ALA A 461 -2.48 -2.33 14.00
N GLY A 462 -1.78 -1.28 13.56
CA GLY A 462 -0.85 -0.50 14.34
C GLY A 462 -1.49 0.47 15.33
N PRO A 463 -0.67 1.29 16.02
CA PRO A 463 -1.14 2.18 17.08
C PRO A 463 -2.02 3.33 16.58
N LEU A 464 -1.98 3.64 15.28
CA LEU A 464 -2.75 4.74 14.69
C LEU A 464 -4.12 4.31 14.12
N GLY A 465 -4.28 3.07 13.67
CA GLY A 465 -5.49 2.61 12.97
C GLY A 465 -5.56 3.13 11.53
N TYR A 466 -6.78 3.25 10.98
CA TYR A 466 -6.99 3.78 9.63
C TYR A 466 -6.83 5.32 9.58
N PRO A 467 -6.46 5.87 8.41
CA PRO A 467 -6.50 7.32 8.21
C PRO A 467 -7.95 7.84 8.38
N ALA A 468 -8.08 8.98 9.04
CA ALA A 468 -9.36 9.58 9.42
C ALA A 468 -9.65 10.94 8.74
N ALA A 469 -8.67 11.46 8.01
CA ALA A 469 -8.78 12.67 7.19
C ALA A 469 -7.78 12.58 6.03
N ASP A 470 -7.68 13.59 5.18
CA ASP A 470 -6.56 13.70 4.22
C ASP A 470 -5.39 14.49 4.85
N GLU A 471 -4.21 14.37 4.24
CA GLU A 471 -2.98 15.03 4.68
C GLU A 471 -3.09 16.56 4.63
N VAL A 472 -2.65 17.22 5.70
CA VAL A 472 -2.58 18.67 5.80
C VAL A 472 -1.11 19.10 5.84
N CYS A 473 -0.66 19.75 4.77
CA CYS A 473 0.68 20.34 4.65
C CYS A 473 0.66 21.86 4.85
N GLY A 474 1.84 22.45 5.05
CA GLY A 474 2.00 23.88 5.33
C GLY A 474 2.12 24.19 6.82
N LEU A 475 2.44 23.19 7.64
CA LEU A 475 2.78 23.38 9.05
C LEU A 475 4.16 24.05 9.16
N LYS A 476 4.55 24.41 10.39
CA LYS A 476 5.82 25.10 10.69
C LYS A 476 7.00 24.45 9.95
N ASN A 477 7.84 25.27 9.32
CA ASN A 477 9.01 24.81 8.54
C ASN A 477 8.68 23.81 7.42
N GLY A 478 7.47 23.90 6.83
CA GLY A 478 7.06 23.08 5.69
C GLY A 478 6.60 21.67 6.07
N GLY A 479 6.26 21.42 7.33
CA GLY A 479 5.79 20.10 7.77
C GLY A 479 4.37 19.76 7.31
N CYS A 480 4.02 18.49 7.47
CA CYS A 480 2.72 17.93 7.15
C CYS A 480 2.21 17.06 8.29
N ARG A 481 0.89 16.90 8.38
CA ARG A 481 0.21 16.01 9.34
C ARG A 481 -0.89 15.22 8.64
N GLN A 482 -0.93 13.92 8.92
CA GLN A 482 -2.01 13.04 8.52
C GLN A 482 -2.71 12.53 9.80
N LEU A 483 -4.02 12.72 9.88
CA LEU A 483 -4.82 12.24 11.02
C LEU A 483 -5.27 10.79 10.79
N PHE A 484 -5.28 10.03 11.88
CA PHE A 484 -5.74 8.65 11.95
C PHE A 484 -6.71 8.48 13.12
N GLU A 485 -7.43 7.37 13.16
CA GLU A 485 -8.41 7.04 14.22
C GLU A 485 -7.86 7.23 15.63
N LYS A 486 -6.60 6.85 15.85
CA LYS A 486 -5.94 6.82 17.16
C LYS A 486 -4.66 7.64 17.18
N GLY A 487 -4.62 8.77 16.46
CA GLY A 487 -3.49 9.70 16.54
C GLY A 487 -3.19 10.38 15.21
N ALA A 488 -1.90 10.61 14.94
CA ALA A 488 -1.44 11.22 13.71
C ALA A 488 -0.08 10.67 13.31
N THR A 489 0.24 10.70 12.02
CA THR A 489 1.64 10.85 11.61
C THR A 489 1.93 12.34 11.46
N VAL A 490 3.12 12.75 11.87
CA VAL A 490 3.60 14.13 11.72
C VAL A 490 4.95 14.06 11.03
N TRP A 491 5.15 14.91 10.02
CA TRP A 491 6.36 14.92 9.21
C TRP A 491 6.94 16.33 9.13
N SER A 492 8.27 16.44 9.18
CA SER A 492 9.00 17.65 8.80
C SER A 492 10.26 17.27 8.01
N PRO A 493 10.83 18.22 7.23
CA PRO A 493 12.12 18.00 6.57
C PRO A 493 13.26 17.63 7.53
N SER A 494 13.22 18.11 8.78
CA SER A 494 14.25 17.87 9.81
C SER A 494 14.13 16.52 10.52
N THR A 495 12.92 16.00 10.68
CA THR A 495 12.64 14.84 11.55
C THR A 495 12.13 13.60 10.82
N GLY A 496 11.76 13.73 9.54
CA GLY A 496 11.04 12.68 8.83
C GLY A 496 9.64 12.44 9.40
N ALA A 497 9.00 11.33 9.03
CA ALA A 497 7.64 11.03 9.47
C ALA A 497 7.68 10.21 10.76
N GLN A 498 7.00 10.70 11.80
CA GLN A 498 6.91 10.04 13.09
C GLN A 498 5.46 9.73 13.46
N LEU A 499 5.25 8.58 14.09
CA LEU A 499 3.96 8.23 14.67
C LEU A 499 3.77 9.01 15.97
N SER A 500 2.63 9.69 16.10
CA SER A 500 2.18 10.34 17.34
C SER A 500 0.83 9.74 17.73
N PRO A 501 0.82 8.62 18.48
CA PRO A 501 -0.40 7.98 18.93
C PRO A 501 -1.22 8.88 19.86
N ALA A 502 -2.53 8.70 19.87
CA ALA A 502 -3.41 9.32 20.84
C ALA A 502 -3.07 8.82 22.24
N GLY A 503 -2.93 9.74 23.19
CA GLY A 503 -2.55 9.42 24.56
C GLY A 503 -2.01 10.66 25.29
N PRO A 504 -1.64 10.51 26.57
CA PRO A 504 -1.23 11.62 27.41
C PRO A 504 -0.05 12.43 26.86
N ILE A 505 0.92 11.78 26.22
CA ILE A 505 2.08 12.43 25.60
C ILE A 505 1.64 13.38 24.49
N ARG A 506 0.88 12.89 23.50
CA ARG A 506 0.36 13.71 22.40
C ARG A 506 -0.59 14.80 22.91
N THR A 507 -1.42 14.49 23.91
CA THR A 507 -2.32 15.47 24.52
C THR A 507 -1.55 16.64 25.11
N LEU A 508 -0.50 16.37 25.91
CA LEU A 508 0.34 17.43 26.46
C LEU A 508 1.09 18.18 25.36
N TRP A 509 1.65 17.47 24.37
CA TRP A 509 2.34 18.10 23.24
C TRP A 509 1.45 19.12 22.51
N LEU A 510 0.21 18.74 22.18
CA LEU A 510 -0.75 19.64 21.55
C LEU A 510 -1.16 20.81 22.46
N GLN A 511 -1.37 20.58 23.76
CA GLN A 511 -1.65 21.64 24.73
C GLN A 511 -0.50 22.66 24.84
N GLN A 512 0.73 22.24 24.56
CA GLN A 512 1.92 23.09 24.56
C GLN A 512 2.20 23.73 23.18
N GLY A 513 1.24 23.68 22.25
CA GLY A 513 1.34 24.31 20.92
C GLY A 513 1.80 23.37 19.80
N GLY A 514 1.89 22.06 20.06
CA GLY A 514 2.26 21.06 19.05
C GLY A 514 3.61 21.33 18.41
N GLU A 515 3.70 21.18 17.09
CA GLU A 515 4.90 21.46 16.30
C GLU A 515 5.36 22.93 16.40
N SER A 516 4.43 23.84 16.68
CA SER A 516 4.72 25.26 16.87
C SER A 516 5.15 25.60 18.29
N GLY A 517 4.97 24.68 19.23
CA GLY A 517 5.29 24.81 20.64
C GLY A 517 6.76 24.63 20.99
N LEU A 518 7.03 24.56 22.30
CA LEU A 518 8.36 24.40 22.88
C LEU A 518 9.08 23.10 22.45
N MET A 519 8.31 22.02 22.25
CA MET A 519 8.88 20.72 21.92
C MET A 519 9.18 20.56 20.43
N GLY A 520 8.53 21.32 19.54
CA GLY A 520 8.71 21.16 18.10
C GLY A 520 8.16 19.83 17.57
N TYR A 521 8.72 19.36 16.46
CA TYR A 521 8.32 18.08 15.85
C TYR A 521 8.83 16.88 16.66
N PRO A 522 8.08 15.76 16.70
CA PRO A 522 8.61 14.49 17.19
C PRO A 522 9.81 14.06 16.33
N THR A 523 10.86 13.55 16.96
CA THR A 523 12.09 13.06 16.30
C THR A 523 12.17 11.54 16.24
N GLY A 524 11.27 10.85 16.94
CA GLY A 524 11.13 9.40 16.94
C GLY A 524 9.71 8.96 17.30
N PRO A 525 9.37 7.67 17.11
CA PRO A 525 8.08 7.13 17.53
C PRO A 525 7.98 7.10 19.07
N GLN A 526 6.75 7.14 19.58
CA GLN A 526 6.50 6.91 21.01
C GLN A 526 6.95 5.50 21.40
N THR A 527 7.77 5.41 22.45
CA THR A 527 8.27 4.15 23.01
C THR A 527 7.64 3.93 24.37
N CYS A 528 7.07 2.73 24.58
CA CYS A 528 6.43 2.32 25.83
C CYS A 528 7.10 1.07 26.39
N GLY A 529 6.87 0.78 27.67
CA GLY A 529 7.51 -0.33 28.39
C GLY A 529 8.69 0.11 29.25
N LEU A 530 8.75 1.41 29.60
CA LEU A 530 9.65 1.90 30.64
C LEU A 530 9.25 1.35 32.01
N VAL A 531 10.09 1.57 33.03
CA VAL A 531 9.85 1.14 34.42
C VAL A 531 8.42 1.46 34.87
N ASN A 532 7.73 0.49 35.46
CA ASN A 532 6.33 0.63 35.90
C ASN A 532 5.34 1.02 34.77
N GLY A 533 5.63 0.63 33.52
CA GLY A 533 4.74 0.81 32.37
C GLY A 533 4.73 2.21 31.77
N GLY A 534 5.78 3.01 32.00
CA GLY A 534 5.88 4.34 31.42
C GLY A 534 6.12 4.34 29.91
N CYS A 535 5.94 5.51 29.31
CA CYS A 535 6.20 5.78 27.90
C CYS A 535 6.94 7.10 27.74
N PHE A 536 7.67 7.26 26.63
CA PHE A 536 8.21 8.56 26.22
C PHE A 536 8.14 8.74 24.71
N GLN A 537 8.24 10.00 24.28
CA GLN A 537 8.51 10.34 22.90
C GLN A 537 9.53 11.48 22.85
N GLU A 538 10.50 11.36 21.95
CA GLU A 538 11.50 12.39 21.67
C GLU A 538 10.95 13.41 20.67
N PHE A 539 11.35 14.66 20.87
CA PHE A 539 11.01 15.82 20.06
C PHE A 539 12.25 16.70 19.90
N GLU A 540 12.21 17.67 18.97
CA GLU A 540 13.32 18.61 18.73
C GLU A 540 13.73 19.37 20.02
N GLY A 541 12.77 19.70 20.88
CA GLY A 541 12.97 20.43 22.13
C GLY A 541 13.24 19.58 23.37
N GLY A 542 13.39 18.25 23.25
CA GLY A 542 13.61 17.32 24.37
C GLY A 542 12.72 16.09 24.29
N ALA A 543 12.16 15.63 25.40
CA ALA A 543 11.21 14.52 25.42
C ALA A 543 9.94 14.88 26.21
N ILE A 544 8.86 14.17 25.94
CA ILE A 544 7.71 14.10 26.84
C ILE A 544 7.66 12.69 27.41
N ILE A 545 7.69 12.58 28.73
CA ILE A 545 7.67 11.31 29.45
C ILE A 545 6.37 11.20 30.21
N TRP A 546 5.76 10.03 30.18
CA TRP A 546 4.55 9.70 30.90
C TRP A 546 4.74 8.48 31.80
N SER A 547 4.19 8.57 33.02
CA SER A 547 3.95 7.41 33.87
C SER A 547 2.54 7.50 34.47
N ALA A 548 1.98 6.36 34.88
CA ALA A 548 0.68 6.34 35.55
C ALA A 548 0.66 7.19 36.83
N THR A 549 1.79 7.28 37.54
CA THR A 549 1.90 8.04 38.79
C THR A 549 2.15 9.53 38.63
N SER A 550 2.83 9.95 37.54
CA SER A 550 3.27 11.35 37.37
C SER A 550 2.55 12.11 36.26
N GLY A 551 1.74 11.41 35.45
CA GLY A 551 1.19 11.99 34.23
C GLY A 551 2.26 12.28 33.18
N ALA A 552 1.88 13.00 32.12
CA ALA A 552 2.83 13.40 31.08
C ALA A 552 3.53 14.68 31.53
N GLN A 553 4.85 14.73 31.41
CA GLN A 553 5.66 15.89 31.76
C GLN A 553 6.69 16.15 30.66
N LEU A 554 6.97 17.44 30.42
CA LEU A 554 8.03 17.88 29.54
C LEU A 554 9.38 17.64 30.23
N SER A 555 10.31 17.02 29.53
CA SER A 555 11.73 16.99 29.88
C SER A 555 12.48 17.73 28.78
N LYS A 556 12.72 19.01 29.02
CA LYS A 556 13.32 19.91 28.04
C LYS A 556 14.77 19.53 27.76
N ALA A 557 15.20 19.65 26.51
CA ALA A 557 16.61 19.54 26.17
C ALA A 557 17.41 20.62 26.91
N GLY A 558 18.35 20.20 27.76
CA GLY A 558 19.10 21.11 28.61
C GLY A 558 19.85 20.40 29.74
N PRO A 559 20.52 21.17 30.61
CA PRO A 559 21.37 20.63 31.67
C PRO A 559 20.67 19.65 32.62
N ILE A 560 19.43 19.95 33.02
CA ILE A 560 18.65 19.10 33.94
C ILE A 560 18.38 17.73 33.30
N ARG A 561 17.84 17.69 32.08
CA ARG A 561 17.62 16.44 31.36
C ARG A 561 18.92 15.68 31.12
N ASN A 562 20.01 16.37 30.76
CA ASN A 562 21.31 15.73 30.53
C ASN A 562 21.85 15.07 31.80
N ASP A 563 21.67 15.67 32.97
CA ASP A 563 22.06 15.08 34.24
C ASP A 563 21.18 13.88 34.63
N TRP A 564 19.86 14.00 34.40
CA TRP A 564 18.91 12.90 34.62
C TRP A 564 19.24 11.70 33.70
N ALA A 565 19.54 11.97 32.42
CA ALA A 565 20.00 10.98 31.45
C ALA A 565 21.25 10.25 31.92
N ARG A 566 22.29 11.00 32.33
CA ARG A 566 23.56 10.48 32.83
C ARG A 566 23.38 9.58 34.07
N THR A 567 22.29 9.76 34.81
CA THR A 567 22.00 8.99 36.02
C THR A 567 20.95 7.92 35.86
N GLY A 568 20.65 7.54 34.62
CA GLY A 568 19.80 6.39 34.30
C GLY A 568 18.33 6.74 34.08
N PHE A 569 17.98 8.02 33.88
CA PHE A 569 16.61 8.47 33.68
C PHE A 569 15.67 7.92 34.78
N GLU A 570 14.52 7.34 34.40
CA GLU A 570 13.54 6.77 35.33
C GLU A 570 14.03 5.52 36.06
N ASN A 571 15.09 4.86 35.55
CA ASN A 571 15.78 3.78 36.26
C ASN A 571 16.73 4.31 37.34
N GLY A 572 17.03 5.61 37.32
CA GLY A 572 17.89 6.29 38.26
C GLY A 572 17.20 6.64 39.57
N ALA A 573 17.99 7.17 40.51
CA ALA A 573 17.51 7.51 41.86
C ALA A 573 16.37 8.54 41.87
N MET A 574 16.27 9.42 40.86
CA MET A 574 15.24 10.46 40.80
C MET A 574 13.84 9.92 40.47
N GLY A 575 13.74 8.80 39.73
CA GLY A 575 12.48 8.32 39.16
C GLY A 575 11.96 9.22 38.02
N TYR A 576 10.64 9.18 37.79
CA TYR A 576 9.99 10.00 36.76
C TYR A 576 9.86 11.48 37.14
N PRO A 577 9.89 12.42 36.18
CA PRO A 577 9.50 13.80 36.42
C PRO A 577 8.03 13.87 36.84
N THR A 578 7.72 14.70 37.83
CA THR A 578 6.37 14.94 38.37
C THR A 578 5.85 16.34 38.08
N ALA A 579 6.68 17.21 37.52
CA ALA A 579 6.32 18.53 37.04
C ALA A 579 7.19 18.90 35.82
N ASN A 580 6.71 19.83 35.01
CA ASN A 580 7.51 20.46 33.96
C ASN A 580 8.66 21.27 34.58
N GLU A 581 9.77 21.40 33.85
CA GLU A 581 10.88 22.28 34.23
C GLU A 581 10.42 23.74 34.32
N VAL A 582 10.74 24.39 35.44
CA VAL A 582 10.47 25.81 35.69
C VAL A 582 11.80 26.56 35.63
N CYS A 583 11.91 27.51 34.72
CA CYS A 583 13.07 28.39 34.55
C CYS A 583 12.70 29.85 34.82
N GLY A 584 13.72 30.69 35.02
CA GLY A 584 13.53 32.10 35.43
C GLY A 584 13.45 32.27 36.95
N LEU A 585 13.93 31.26 37.68
CA LEU A 585 14.09 31.31 39.13
C LEU A 585 15.24 32.28 39.50
N PRO A 586 15.40 32.67 40.79
CA PRO A 586 16.53 33.50 41.23
C PRO A 586 17.87 33.04 40.64
N ASP A 587 18.77 33.98 40.36
CA ASP A 587 20.05 33.77 39.65
C ASP A 587 19.93 33.16 38.24
N GLY A 588 18.75 33.28 37.61
CA GLY A 588 18.48 32.70 36.29
C GLY A 588 18.38 31.17 36.30
N GLY A 589 18.10 30.58 37.46
CA GLY A 589 18.08 29.14 37.62
C GLY A 589 16.84 28.47 37.03
N CYS A 590 16.94 27.14 36.96
CA CYS A 590 15.85 26.25 36.58
C CYS A 590 15.72 25.13 37.62
N SER A 591 14.51 24.58 37.79
CA SER A 591 14.32 23.36 38.57
C SER A 591 13.26 22.46 37.94
N GLN A 592 13.40 21.15 38.18
CA GLN A 592 12.39 20.16 37.83
C GLN A 592 12.20 19.17 38.98
N ASP A 593 10.94 18.95 39.35
CA ASP A 593 10.58 17.98 40.38
C ASP A 593 10.42 16.59 39.78
N PHE A 594 10.88 15.59 40.53
CA PHE A 594 10.80 14.17 40.23
C PHE A 594 10.19 13.43 41.42
N GLN A 595 9.83 12.16 41.23
CA GLN A 595 9.21 11.33 42.29
C GLN A 595 9.99 11.33 43.60
N ASN A 596 11.33 11.28 43.53
CA ASN A 596 12.19 11.13 44.70
C ASN A 596 12.95 12.39 45.10
N GLY A 597 12.71 13.54 44.46
CA GLY A 597 13.46 14.77 44.73
C GLY A 597 13.28 15.86 43.69
N SER A 598 14.20 16.82 43.66
CA SER A 598 14.25 17.86 42.63
C SER A 598 15.66 18.03 42.09
N LEU A 599 15.77 18.27 40.78
CA LEU A 599 17.00 18.71 40.13
C LEU A 599 16.95 20.21 39.96
N THR A 600 17.97 20.92 40.45
CA THR A 600 18.13 22.37 40.30
C THR A 600 19.33 22.65 39.43
N TRP A 601 19.28 23.71 38.63
CA TRP A 601 20.38 24.16 37.80
C TRP A 601 20.57 25.67 37.90
N THR A 602 21.82 26.11 37.98
CA THR A 602 22.24 27.50 37.75
C THR A 602 23.56 27.50 36.97
N SER A 603 23.86 28.57 36.25
CA SER A 603 25.12 28.69 35.48
C SER A 603 26.37 28.56 36.37
N GLY A 604 26.31 29.05 37.61
CA GLY A 604 27.44 29.03 38.54
C GLY A 604 27.65 27.71 39.30
N ARG A 605 26.62 26.84 39.40
CA ARG A 605 26.68 25.61 40.24
C ARG A 605 26.47 24.32 39.45
N GLY A 606 26.03 24.41 38.20
CA GLY A 606 25.62 23.23 37.44
C GLY A 606 24.36 22.61 38.03
N VAL A 607 24.15 21.31 37.75
CA VAL A 607 22.98 20.58 38.25
C VAL A 607 23.28 19.99 39.63
N LEU A 608 22.43 20.27 40.60
CA LEU A 608 22.46 19.67 41.93
C LEU A 608 21.13 18.99 42.24
N ARG A 609 21.21 17.79 42.81
CA ARG A 609 20.06 16.98 43.21
C ARG A 609 19.75 17.19 44.67
N VAL A 610 18.48 17.35 44.99
CA VAL A 610 17.98 17.39 46.37
C VAL A 610 17.01 16.22 46.51
N MET A 611 17.40 15.19 47.26
CA MET A 611 16.58 13.99 47.44
C MET A 611 15.60 14.17 48.59
N SER A 612 14.43 13.55 48.51
CA SER A 612 13.54 13.40 49.67
C SER A 612 14.19 12.49 50.72
N PRO A 613 14.01 12.74 52.04
CA PRO A 613 13.11 13.74 52.64
C PRO A 613 13.66 15.17 52.75
N ILE A 614 14.95 15.40 52.47
CA ILE A 614 15.58 16.73 52.51
C ILE A 614 14.86 17.71 51.57
N PHE A 615 14.51 17.24 50.37
CA PHE A 615 13.73 18.00 49.39
C PHE A 615 12.40 18.51 49.94
N ALA A 616 11.63 17.65 50.63
CA ALA A 616 10.34 18.03 51.19
C ALA A 616 10.47 19.17 52.21
N SER A 617 11.52 19.11 53.05
CA SER A 617 11.83 20.16 54.02
C SER A 617 12.24 21.46 53.33
N TRP A 618 13.17 21.42 52.37
CA TRP A 618 13.59 22.59 51.61
C TRP A 618 12.43 23.23 50.83
N LYS A 619 11.55 22.41 50.25
CA LYS A 619 10.31 22.86 49.58
C LYS A 619 9.39 23.60 50.53
N ALA A 620 9.19 23.10 51.74
CA ALA A 620 8.40 23.77 52.77
C ALA A 620 9.00 25.11 53.23
N GLN A 621 10.32 25.30 53.07
CA GLN A 621 11.03 26.53 53.41
C GLN A 621 11.10 27.56 52.27
N GLY A 622 10.34 27.36 51.17
CA GLY A 622 10.32 28.29 50.04
C GLY A 622 11.40 28.04 48.98
N ARG A 623 12.07 26.89 49.03
CA ARG A 623 13.10 26.46 48.08
C ARG A 623 14.23 27.49 47.91
N GLU A 624 14.64 27.76 46.66
CA GLU A 624 15.69 28.72 46.31
C GLU A 624 15.33 30.17 46.63
N SER A 625 14.04 30.48 46.73
CA SER A 625 13.55 31.79 47.18
C SER A 625 13.45 31.87 48.71
N GLY A 626 13.70 30.76 49.41
CA GLY A 626 13.64 30.63 50.85
C GLY A 626 14.94 31.02 51.55
N VAL A 627 14.92 30.92 52.89
CA VAL A 627 16.05 31.32 53.76
C VAL A 627 17.35 30.57 53.48
N LEU A 628 17.27 29.37 52.91
CA LEU A 628 18.44 28.53 52.61
C LEU A 628 19.07 28.83 51.24
N GLY A 629 18.30 29.36 50.29
CA GLY A 629 18.72 29.51 48.90
C GLY A 629 18.88 28.17 48.15
N TYR A 630 19.65 28.17 47.07
CA TYR A 630 19.98 26.98 46.28
C TYR A 630 20.86 25.99 47.06
N PRO A 631 20.81 24.68 46.72
CA PRO A 631 21.82 23.73 47.16
C PRO A 631 23.21 24.19 46.71
N SER A 632 24.21 23.98 47.56
CA SER A 632 25.61 24.35 47.30
C SER A 632 26.53 23.14 47.16
N ALA A 633 26.07 21.96 47.58
CA ALA A 633 26.79 20.69 47.42
C ALA A 633 25.82 19.52 47.27
N THR A 634 26.34 18.38 46.83
CA THR A 634 25.60 17.11 46.83
C THR A 634 25.32 16.65 48.26
N GLN A 635 24.20 15.95 48.44
CA GLN A 635 23.83 15.33 49.72
C GLN A 635 24.91 14.34 50.19
N VAL A 636 25.21 14.38 51.49
CA VAL A 636 26.14 13.47 52.17
C VAL A 636 25.33 12.64 53.17
N CYS A 637 25.51 11.33 53.16
CA CYS A 637 24.85 10.37 54.06
C CYS A 637 25.89 9.54 54.82
N GLY A 638 25.44 8.85 55.88
CA GLY A 638 26.32 8.07 56.75
C GLY A 638 26.76 8.84 57.99
N LEU A 639 26.03 9.89 58.36
CA LEU A 639 26.20 10.55 59.65
C LEU A 639 25.77 9.62 60.80
N VAL A 640 26.02 10.03 62.05
CA VAL A 640 25.63 9.27 63.25
C VAL A 640 24.16 8.84 63.20
N GLY A 641 23.89 7.57 63.52
CA GLY A 641 22.54 7.01 63.42
C GLY A 641 21.97 6.90 62.00
N GLY A 642 22.83 6.94 60.97
CA GLY A 642 22.43 6.78 59.56
C GLY A 642 21.88 8.06 58.92
N GLY A 643 22.10 9.23 59.53
CA GLY A 643 21.59 10.50 59.01
C GLY A 643 22.27 10.96 57.72
N CYS A 644 21.66 11.98 57.12
CA CYS A 644 22.16 12.68 55.94
C CYS A 644 22.09 14.19 56.14
N TYR A 645 22.90 14.94 55.40
CA TYR A 645 22.73 16.38 55.29
C TYR A 645 22.98 16.85 53.87
N GLN A 646 22.46 18.03 53.54
CA GLN A 646 22.82 18.74 52.34
C GLN A 646 23.05 20.21 52.65
N ASN A 647 24.15 20.76 52.12
CA ASN A 647 24.47 22.17 52.24
C ASN A 647 23.74 22.98 51.17
N PHE A 648 23.29 24.15 51.59
CA PHE A 648 22.66 25.19 50.77
C PHE A 648 23.50 26.47 50.87
N GLN A 649 23.15 27.51 50.11
CA GLN A 649 23.87 28.79 50.13
C GLN A 649 23.96 29.38 51.55
N ASN A 650 22.85 29.34 52.28
CA ASN A 650 22.69 30.01 53.57
C ASN A 650 22.36 29.02 54.71
N GLY A 651 22.92 27.81 54.68
CA GLY A 651 22.72 26.83 55.74
C GLY A 651 22.79 25.39 55.26
N ALA A 652 22.14 24.49 55.99
CA ALA A 652 22.00 23.09 55.62
C ALA A 652 20.60 22.58 55.96
N VAL A 653 20.22 21.45 55.39
CA VAL A 653 19.11 20.63 55.90
C VAL A 653 19.71 19.30 56.34
N LEU A 654 19.37 18.88 57.55
CA LEU A 654 19.79 17.60 58.11
C LEU A 654 18.61 16.67 58.25
N TRP A 655 18.81 15.40 57.97
CA TRP A 655 17.83 14.35 58.14
C TRP A 655 18.39 13.24 59.01
N SER A 656 17.56 12.73 59.91
CA SER A 656 17.74 11.44 60.57
C SER A 656 16.40 10.72 60.65
N ALA A 657 16.43 9.40 60.81
CA ALA A 657 15.20 8.62 61.00
C ALA A 657 14.40 9.08 62.24
N ALA A 658 15.08 9.57 63.28
CA ALA A 658 14.45 10.01 64.53
C ALA A 658 13.85 11.42 64.46
N THR A 659 14.41 12.31 63.64
CA THR A 659 14.06 13.75 63.65
C THR A 659 13.36 14.24 62.38
N GLY A 660 13.36 13.43 61.32
CA GLY A 660 13.00 13.90 59.99
C GLY A 660 13.98 14.94 59.45
N ALA A 661 13.61 15.59 58.35
CA ALA A 661 14.46 16.59 57.68
C ALA A 661 14.21 17.99 58.25
N GLN A 662 15.20 18.55 58.95
CA GLN A 662 15.11 19.84 59.62
C GLN A 662 16.12 20.84 59.02
N PRO A 663 15.68 22.07 58.72
CA PRO A 663 16.58 23.11 58.24
C PRO A 663 17.43 23.66 59.40
N SER A 664 18.69 23.93 59.11
CA SER A 664 19.64 24.62 59.99
C SER A 664 20.23 25.80 59.21
N PRO A 665 19.57 26.97 59.23
CA PRO A 665 20.06 28.16 58.56
C PRO A 665 21.41 28.62 59.12
N ALA A 666 22.20 29.29 58.30
CA ALA A 666 23.42 29.95 58.74
C ALA A 666 23.08 31.06 59.74
N GLY A 667 23.81 31.11 60.84
CA GLY A 667 23.59 32.09 61.90
C GLY A 667 24.10 31.63 63.26
N PRO A 668 23.93 32.44 64.31
CA PRO A 668 24.52 32.19 65.63
C PRO A 668 24.14 30.85 66.24
N ILE A 669 22.89 30.39 66.04
CA ILE A 669 22.41 29.09 66.55
C ILE A 669 23.21 27.94 65.93
N ARG A 670 23.31 27.91 64.59
CA ARG A 670 24.07 26.88 63.87
C ARG A 670 25.57 26.97 64.18
N THR A 671 26.12 28.19 64.33
CA THR A 671 27.52 28.39 64.71
C THR A 671 27.82 27.78 66.07
N LEU A 672 26.95 27.97 67.07
CA LEU A 672 27.13 27.34 68.38
C LEU A 672 26.97 25.82 68.29
N TRP A 673 25.97 25.33 67.57
CA TRP A 673 25.79 23.89 67.38
C TRP A 673 27.01 23.24 66.71
N ALA A 674 27.58 23.90 65.71
CA ALA A 674 28.84 23.50 65.08
C ALA A 674 29.98 23.38 66.09
N ALA A 675 30.13 24.38 66.97
CA ALA A 675 31.16 24.38 68.01
C ALA A 675 30.98 23.24 69.04
N THR A 676 29.77 22.68 69.17
CA THR A 676 29.52 21.48 69.98
C THR A 676 29.78 20.15 69.28
N GLY A 677 30.17 20.17 68.00
CA GLY A 677 30.40 18.95 67.21
C GLY A 677 29.20 18.53 66.35
N TYR A 678 28.27 19.44 66.06
CA TYR A 678 27.05 19.18 65.29
C TYR A 678 26.24 17.99 65.85
N GLU A 679 25.82 17.05 65.01
CA GLU A 679 25.05 15.87 65.40
C GLU A 679 25.86 14.88 66.27
N ASN A 680 27.20 14.96 66.23
CA ASN A 680 28.07 14.18 67.12
C ASN A 680 28.20 14.84 68.50
N GLY A 681 27.72 16.07 68.65
CA GLY A 681 27.71 16.82 69.89
C GLY A 681 26.64 16.38 70.87
N SER A 682 26.68 16.95 72.08
CA SER A 682 25.75 16.62 73.16
C SER A 682 24.28 16.89 72.84
N LEU A 683 23.99 17.78 71.88
CA LEU A 683 22.63 18.14 71.47
C LEU A 683 21.99 17.16 70.47
N GLY A 684 22.79 16.43 69.68
CA GLY A 684 22.29 15.59 68.60
C GLY A 684 21.71 16.39 67.42
N TYR A 685 20.81 15.76 66.66
CA TYR A 685 20.16 16.37 65.49
C TYR A 685 19.14 17.45 65.88
N PRO A 686 18.93 18.47 65.02
CA PRO A 686 17.78 19.36 65.14
C PRO A 686 16.47 18.57 65.03
N THR A 687 15.48 18.95 65.84
CA THR A 687 14.12 18.36 65.88
C THR A 687 13.04 19.34 65.41
N SER A 688 13.40 20.60 65.17
CA SER A 688 12.52 21.63 64.63
C SER A 688 13.23 22.50 63.60
N SER A 689 12.46 23.25 62.82
CA SER A 689 12.98 24.45 62.14
C SER A 689 13.37 25.51 63.18
N GLN A 690 14.26 26.43 62.79
CA GLN A 690 14.58 27.61 63.59
C GLN A 690 13.37 28.55 63.63
N VAL A 691 12.93 28.93 64.83
CA VAL A 691 11.83 29.87 65.05
C VAL A 691 12.42 31.19 65.54
N CYS A 692 12.07 32.29 64.85
CA CYS A 692 12.51 33.64 65.17
C CYS A 692 11.31 34.56 65.41
N GLY A 693 11.57 35.75 65.95
CA GLY A 693 10.52 36.69 66.35
C GLY A 693 10.07 36.49 67.80
N LEU A 694 10.89 35.82 68.61
CA LEU A 694 10.70 35.79 70.06
C LEU A 694 10.94 37.19 70.67
N LYS A 695 10.65 37.32 71.97
CA LYS A 695 10.88 38.53 72.77
C LYS A 695 12.27 39.14 72.49
N ASP A 696 12.33 40.46 72.34
CA ASP A 696 13.58 41.20 72.07
C ASP A 696 14.35 40.74 70.81
N GLY A 697 13.63 40.19 69.81
CA GLY A 697 14.20 39.75 68.53
C GLY A 697 14.90 38.40 68.58
N GLY A 698 14.62 37.58 69.60
CA GLY A 698 15.27 36.29 69.76
C GLY A 698 14.81 35.20 68.77
N CYS A 699 15.58 34.12 68.75
CA CYS A 699 15.32 32.91 68.00
C CYS A 699 15.63 31.67 68.83
N TYR A 700 15.05 30.53 68.49
CA TYR A 700 15.46 29.24 69.02
C TYR A 700 15.38 28.13 67.99
N GLN A 701 16.10 27.04 68.26
CA GLN A 701 15.92 25.77 67.56
C GLN A 701 16.00 24.62 68.55
N ASN A 702 15.09 23.66 68.42
CA ASN A 702 15.11 22.44 69.23
C ASN A 702 16.02 21.39 68.60
N TYR A 703 16.65 20.60 69.47
CA TYR A 703 17.51 19.48 69.17
C TYR A 703 17.04 18.26 69.99
N GLN A 704 17.58 17.07 69.71
CA GLN A 704 17.20 15.84 70.41
C GLN A 704 17.38 15.96 71.93
N ASN A 705 18.48 16.58 72.37
CA ASN A 705 18.85 16.66 73.78
C ASN A 705 18.76 18.08 74.36
N GLY A 706 17.98 18.98 73.75
CA GLY A 706 17.77 20.32 74.27
C GLY A 706 17.32 21.34 73.23
N ALA A 707 17.69 22.59 73.44
CA ALA A 707 17.51 23.68 72.49
C ALA A 707 18.73 24.59 72.50
N ILE A 708 18.90 25.35 71.43
CA ILE A 708 19.77 26.53 71.44
C ILE A 708 18.85 27.74 71.26
N LEU A 709 19.01 28.73 72.13
CA LEU A 709 18.34 30.01 72.02
C LEU A 709 19.36 31.09 71.71
N TRP A 710 18.95 32.10 70.97
CA TRP A 710 19.76 33.27 70.66
C TRP A 710 18.94 34.54 70.89
N SER A 711 19.58 35.56 71.46
CA SER A 711 19.08 36.94 71.41
C SER A 711 20.24 37.90 71.18
N PRO A 712 19.98 39.12 70.66
CA PRO A 712 21.03 40.13 70.48
C PRO A 712 21.83 40.42 71.76
N ALA A 713 21.17 40.34 72.93
CA ALA A 713 21.78 40.65 74.22
C ALA A 713 22.61 39.50 74.82
N THR A 714 22.28 38.24 74.50
CA THR A 714 22.86 37.07 75.19
C THR A 714 23.75 36.20 74.30
N GLY A 715 23.72 36.43 72.97
CA GLY A 715 24.33 35.50 72.03
C GLY A 715 23.59 34.16 72.00
N ALA A 716 24.19 33.15 71.37
CA ALA A 716 23.58 31.81 71.30
C ALA A 716 23.96 31.04 72.57
N GLN A 717 22.99 30.39 73.21
CA GLN A 717 23.15 29.68 74.47
C GLN A 717 22.46 28.32 74.44
N ILE A 718 23.14 27.31 74.98
CA ILE A 718 22.62 25.95 75.07
C ILE A 718 21.67 25.86 76.26
N SER A 719 20.47 25.33 76.01
CA SER A 719 19.48 24.94 77.02
C SER A 719 19.25 23.43 76.91
N PRO A 720 20.06 22.60 77.60
CA PRO A 720 19.95 21.15 77.51
C PRO A 720 18.67 20.65 78.17
N ASN A 721 18.19 19.48 77.76
CA ASN A 721 17.09 18.80 78.44
C ASN A 721 17.47 18.50 79.89
N GLY A 722 16.56 18.80 80.82
CA GLY A 722 16.79 18.56 82.23
C GLY A 722 15.92 19.45 83.13
N PRO A 723 16.04 19.28 84.46
CA PRO A 723 15.17 19.94 85.43
C PRO A 723 15.15 21.47 85.33
N ILE A 724 16.29 22.10 85.04
CA ILE A 724 16.41 23.56 84.89
C ILE A 724 15.57 24.05 83.71
N ARG A 725 15.73 23.44 82.52
CA ARG A 725 14.97 23.80 81.32
C ARG A 725 13.48 23.52 81.52
N SER A 726 13.12 22.38 82.12
CA SER A 726 11.72 22.04 82.40
C SER A 726 11.06 23.07 83.32
N LYS A 727 11.75 23.50 84.39
CA LYS A 727 11.24 24.54 85.29
C LYS A 727 11.13 25.89 84.59
N TRP A 728 12.15 26.30 83.84
CA TRP A 728 12.13 27.54 83.07
C TRP A 728 10.99 27.54 82.05
N GLY A 729 10.73 26.40 81.39
CA GLY A 729 9.58 26.22 80.51
C GLY A 729 8.24 26.37 81.22
N SER A 730 8.09 25.80 82.43
CA SER A 730 6.88 25.99 83.25
C SER A 730 6.64 27.46 83.67
N MET A 731 7.69 28.29 83.65
CA MET A 731 7.62 29.71 83.94
C MET A 731 7.35 30.57 82.69
N GLY A 732 7.22 29.97 81.51
CA GLY A 732 7.01 30.70 80.24
C GLY A 732 8.29 31.03 79.49
N TYR A 733 9.39 30.30 79.71
CA TYR A 733 10.67 30.48 79.00
C TYR A 733 11.17 31.94 79.02
N GLU A 734 11.53 32.52 77.88
CA GLU A 734 12.06 33.89 77.76
C GLU A 734 11.07 34.99 78.14
N LEU A 735 9.78 34.66 78.22
CA LEU A 735 8.73 35.58 78.69
C LEU A 735 8.69 35.68 80.22
N SER A 736 9.35 34.75 80.94
CA SER A 736 9.48 34.81 82.40
C SER A 736 10.36 35.97 82.86
N GLU A 737 10.33 36.27 84.17
CA GLU A 737 11.22 37.25 84.81
C GLU A 737 12.71 36.95 84.61
N LEU A 738 13.07 35.69 84.31
CA LEU A 738 14.45 35.29 84.05
C LEU A 738 14.96 35.76 82.69
N GLY A 739 14.09 35.87 81.68
CA GLY A 739 14.50 36.17 80.30
C GLY A 739 15.33 35.05 79.66
N TYR A 740 16.22 35.42 78.73
CA TYR A 740 17.09 34.48 78.03
C TYR A 740 18.24 33.97 78.91
N PRO A 741 18.72 32.73 78.70
CA PRO A 741 19.97 32.26 79.29
C PRO A 741 21.14 33.17 78.91
N THR A 742 22.12 33.34 79.80
CA THR A 742 23.37 34.09 79.54
C THR A 742 24.61 33.19 79.53
N GLY A 743 24.42 31.89 79.80
CA GLY A 743 25.45 30.85 79.76
C GLY A 743 24.82 29.46 79.73
N GLY A 744 25.65 28.44 79.49
CA GLY A 744 25.25 27.04 79.61
C GLY A 744 24.96 26.62 81.06
N VAL A 745 24.40 25.43 81.23
CA VAL A 745 24.21 24.82 82.56
C VAL A 745 25.57 24.39 83.12
N VAL A 746 25.88 24.83 84.34
CA VAL A 746 27.08 24.45 85.09
C VAL A 746 26.66 23.48 86.19
N CYS A 747 27.23 22.28 86.17
CA CYS A 747 26.96 21.22 87.15
C CYS A 747 28.23 20.88 87.97
N GLY A 748 28.04 20.20 89.10
CA GLY A 748 29.14 19.85 90.02
C GLY A 748 29.34 20.88 91.14
N ILE A 749 28.36 21.76 91.36
CA ILE A 749 28.29 22.60 92.56
C ILE A 749 27.83 21.76 93.76
N ARG A 750 27.73 22.36 94.95
CA ARG A 750 27.46 21.69 96.24
C ARG A 750 26.46 20.54 96.14
N ASP A 751 26.78 19.37 96.70
CA ASP A 751 25.90 18.19 96.70
C ASP A 751 25.45 17.71 95.30
N GLY A 752 26.28 17.94 94.27
CA GLY A 752 26.02 17.52 92.90
C GLY A 752 24.99 18.39 92.16
N GLY A 753 24.69 19.58 92.67
CA GLY A 753 23.74 20.49 92.04
C GLY A 753 24.24 21.10 90.73
N CYS A 754 23.35 21.85 90.09
CA CYS A 754 23.61 22.60 88.87
C CYS A 754 22.99 23.99 88.94
N TYR A 755 23.52 24.94 88.16
CA TYR A 755 22.88 26.22 87.94
C TYR A 755 22.96 26.66 86.48
N GLN A 756 22.07 27.57 86.09
CA GLN A 756 22.16 28.30 84.83
C GLN A 756 21.85 29.78 85.07
N ASN A 757 22.66 30.66 84.50
CA ASN A 757 22.42 32.09 84.57
C ASN A 757 21.49 32.53 83.43
N PHE A 758 20.65 33.51 83.74
CA PHE A 758 19.71 34.17 82.83
C PHE A 758 19.85 35.69 82.99
N GLN A 759 19.25 36.46 82.09
CA GLN A 759 19.31 37.93 82.13
C GLN A 759 18.80 38.50 83.47
N GLY A 760 17.71 37.95 84.00
CA GLY A 760 17.06 38.42 85.23
C GLY A 760 17.48 37.70 86.51
N GLY A 761 18.39 36.72 86.45
CA GLY A 761 18.79 35.94 87.62
C GLY A 761 19.48 34.62 87.30
N ALA A 762 19.22 33.59 88.11
CA ALA A 762 19.71 32.24 87.87
C ALA A 762 18.66 31.20 88.25
N MET A 763 18.72 30.02 87.64
CA MET A 763 18.02 28.83 88.11
C MET A 763 19.04 27.93 88.81
N LEU A 764 18.77 27.54 90.06
CA LEU A 764 19.58 26.55 90.78
C LEU A 764 18.80 25.26 90.93
N TRP A 765 19.47 24.13 90.78
CA TRP A 765 18.90 22.79 90.94
C TRP A 765 19.76 21.94 91.86
N SER A 766 19.11 21.16 92.71
CA SER A 766 19.69 20.02 93.41
C SER A 766 18.67 18.87 93.42
N GLN A 767 19.14 17.66 93.68
CA GLN A 767 18.26 16.49 93.80
C GLN A 767 17.20 16.67 94.90
N ALA A 768 17.53 17.38 95.98
CA ALA A 768 16.65 17.57 97.13
C ALA A 768 15.59 18.68 96.91
N THR A 769 15.94 19.72 96.15
CA THR A 769 15.10 20.94 96.06
C THR A 769 14.36 21.09 94.73
N GLY A 770 14.75 20.31 93.72
CA GLY A 770 14.38 20.59 92.35
C GLY A 770 14.95 21.94 91.87
N ALA A 771 14.50 22.38 90.69
CA ALA A 771 14.97 23.61 90.08
C ALA A 771 14.14 24.79 90.60
N GLN A 772 14.81 25.81 91.13
CA GLN A 772 14.17 27.00 91.69
C GLN A 772 14.84 28.28 91.14
N PRO A 773 14.03 29.29 90.77
CA PRO A 773 14.55 30.56 90.32
C PRO A 773 15.15 31.33 91.50
N SER A 774 16.22 32.07 91.26
CA SER A 774 16.79 33.03 92.19
C SER A 774 16.94 34.34 91.43
N THR A 775 16.25 35.38 91.88
CA THR A 775 16.13 36.67 91.18
C THR A 775 16.23 37.85 92.14
N GLY A 776 16.46 39.04 91.57
CA GLY A 776 16.30 40.33 92.26
C GLY A 776 17.21 40.54 93.48
N PRO A 777 16.82 41.48 94.38
CA PRO A 777 17.59 41.83 95.57
C PRO A 777 17.83 40.65 96.54
N ILE A 778 16.91 39.68 96.57
CA ILE A 778 17.06 38.45 97.36
C ILE A 778 18.26 37.63 96.86
N ARG A 779 18.41 37.45 95.54
CA ARG A 779 19.60 36.81 94.97
C ARG A 779 20.87 37.59 95.27
N THR A 780 20.84 38.92 95.25
CA THR A 780 22.02 39.74 95.59
C THR A 780 22.48 39.47 97.03
N LYS A 781 21.54 39.32 97.97
CA LYS A 781 21.89 38.94 99.35
C LYS A 781 22.38 37.50 99.45
N TYR A 782 21.74 36.58 98.74
CA TYR A 782 22.19 35.18 98.67
C TYR A 782 23.62 35.06 98.12
N ALA A 783 23.94 35.85 97.09
CA ALA A 783 25.28 35.98 96.53
C ALA A 783 26.31 36.48 97.56
N SER A 784 25.98 37.53 98.32
CA SER A 784 26.89 38.09 99.33
C SER A 784 27.19 37.12 100.47
N LEU A 785 26.37 36.08 100.64
CA LEU A 785 26.56 35.03 101.64
C LEU A 785 27.33 33.81 101.10
N GLY A 786 27.68 33.77 99.82
CA GLY A 786 28.36 32.63 99.19
C GLY A 786 27.42 31.64 98.49
N TYR A 787 26.21 32.08 98.09
CA TYR A 787 25.22 31.26 97.39
C TYR A 787 24.93 29.93 98.11
N GLU A 788 24.90 28.81 97.40
CA GLU A 788 24.56 27.49 97.92
C GLU A 788 25.59 26.97 98.93
N ASN A 789 26.80 27.53 98.92
CA ASN A 789 27.84 27.19 99.89
C ASN A 789 27.64 27.90 101.24
N SER A 790 26.70 28.84 101.32
CA SER A 790 26.32 29.47 102.57
C SER A 790 25.55 28.51 103.50
N PHE A 791 25.25 28.98 104.72
CA PHE A 791 24.39 28.24 105.65
C PHE A 791 22.95 28.06 105.14
N LEU A 792 22.52 28.84 104.14
CA LEU A 792 21.17 28.75 103.58
C LEU A 792 21.00 27.51 102.68
N GLY A 793 22.06 27.03 102.02
CA GLY A 793 21.96 25.96 101.03
C GLY A 793 21.12 26.39 99.82
N TYR A 794 20.55 25.42 99.10
CA TYR A 794 19.75 25.67 97.89
C TYR A 794 18.38 26.30 98.20
N PRO A 795 17.83 27.14 97.30
CA PRO A 795 16.44 27.57 97.37
C PRO A 795 15.50 26.35 97.24
N ILE A 796 14.42 26.33 98.05
CA ILE A 796 13.41 25.25 98.05
C ILE A 796 12.08 25.66 97.41
N ALA A 797 11.89 26.96 97.17
CA ALA A 797 10.72 27.52 96.50
C ALA A 797 11.10 28.79 95.72
N ALA A 798 10.27 29.20 94.76
CA ALA A 798 10.40 30.49 94.10
C ALA A 798 10.14 31.65 95.09
N THR A 799 10.63 32.84 94.76
CA THR A 799 10.34 34.06 95.51
C THR A 799 8.83 34.32 95.58
N SER A 800 8.30 34.57 96.78
CA SER A 800 6.91 34.96 97.01
C SER A 800 6.84 36.39 97.52
N CYS A 801 6.11 37.26 96.81
CA CYS A 801 5.91 38.67 97.16
C CYS A 801 4.55 38.91 97.84
N THR A 802 4.25 38.11 98.86
CA THR A 802 2.99 38.15 99.61
C THR A 802 3.12 38.83 100.98
N LEU A 803 4.30 39.38 101.33
CA LEU A 803 4.45 40.09 102.59
C LEU A 803 3.85 41.50 102.50
N ALA A 804 3.44 42.04 103.65
CA ALA A 804 2.89 43.39 103.73
C ALA A 804 3.84 44.43 103.10
N ASN A 805 3.27 45.50 102.55
CA ASN A 805 3.99 46.61 101.90
C ASN A 805 4.88 46.19 100.71
N GLY A 806 4.49 45.14 99.99
CA GLY A 806 5.23 44.67 98.81
C GLY A 806 6.52 43.93 99.13
N GLY A 807 6.66 43.43 100.36
CA GLY A 807 7.80 42.60 100.74
C GLY A 807 7.78 41.23 100.06
N CYS A 808 8.96 40.70 99.78
CA CYS A 808 9.16 39.39 99.18
C CYS A 808 10.00 38.50 100.09
N PHE A 809 9.84 37.19 99.98
CA PHE A 809 10.73 36.23 100.63
C PHE A 809 11.02 35.03 99.73
N GLN A 810 12.14 34.38 99.99
CA GLN A 810 12.48 33.10 99.40
C GLN A 810 12.98 32.16 100.49
N ASN A 811 12.47 30.94 100.47
CA ASN A 811 12.89 29.88 101.40
C ASN A 811 14.04 29.07 100.80
N TYR A 812 14.98 28.70 101.66
CA TYR A 812 16.15 27.89 101.38
C TYR A 812 16.20 26.71 102.36
N GLN A 813 17.05 25.71 102.10
CA GLN A 813 17.18 24.51 102.93
C GLN A 813 17.48 24.83 104.41
N GLY A 814 18.31 25.85 104.67
CA GLY A 814 18.77 26.23 106.01
C GLY A 814 18.17 27.52 106.58
N GLY A 815 17.23 28.16 105.87
CA GLY A 815 16.67 29.44 106.30
C GLY A 815 15.81 30.14 105.26
N SER A 816 15.61 31.44 105.42
CA SER A 816 14.90 32.28 104.45
C SER A 816 15.61 33.63 104.28
N ILE A 817 15.46 34.21 103.09
CA ILE A 817 15.81 35.61 102.85
C ILE A 817 14.52 36.38 102.63
N THR A 818 14.31 37.44 103.40
CA THR A 818 13.22 38.40 103.21
C THR A 818 13.78 39.69 102.64
N TRP A 819 13.00 40.38 101.82
CA TRP A 819 13.32 41.69 101.26
C TRP A 819 12.11 42.60 101.35
N SER A 820 12.35 43.87 101.67
CA SER A 820 11.36 44.93 101.51
C SER A 820 12.01 46.19 100.92
N PRO A 821 11.23 47.10 100.32
CA PRO A 821 11.74 48.38 99.84
C PRO A 821 12.40 49.23 100.95
N THR A 822 11.95 49.10 102.21
CA THR A 822 12.39 49.95 103.32
C THR A 822 13.57 49.37 104.09
N THR A 823 13.71 48.04 104.18
CA THR A 823 14.73 47.38 104.99
C THR A 823 15.81 46.67 104.18
N GLY A 824 15.66 46.57 102.86
CA GLY A 824 16.54 45.75 102.03
C GLY A 824 16.41 44.25 102.34
N ALA A 825 17.38 43.46 101.86
CA ALA A 825 17.36 42.00 101.98
C ALA A 825 18.09 41.52 103.24
N SER A 826 17.41 40.74 104.07
CA SER A 826 17.94 40.13 105.30
C SER A 826 17.78 38.61 105.28
N ALA A 827 18.80 37.89 105.75
CA ALA A 827 18.79 36.44 105.82
C ALA A 827 18.57 35.99 107.27
N SER A 828 17.77 34.94 107.45
CA SER A 828 17.48 34.32 108.76
C SER A 828 17.69 32.82 108.69
N THR A 829 18.11 32.22 109.80
CA THR A 829 18.20 30.76 109.96
C THR A 829 16.85 30.20 110.39
N VAL A 830 16.57 28.93 110.07
CA VAL A 830 15.45 28.21 110.68
C VAL A 830 15.72 28.13 112.19
N ARG A 831 14.87 28.76 113.03
CA ARG A 831 14.80 28.39 114.45
C ARG A 831 14.24 26.97 114.50
N ARG A 832 15.06 26.01 114.95
CA ARG A 832 14.59 24.66 115.27
C ARG A 832 13.46 24.70 116.27
#